data_AF-A0A2V9SYU7-F1
#
_entry.id   AF-A0A2V9SYU7-F1
#
_cell.length_a   1.000
_cell.length_b   1.000
_cell.length_c   1.000
_cell.angle_alpha   90.00
_cell.angle_beta   90.00
_cell.angle_gamma   90.00
#
_symmetry.space_group_name_H-M   'P 1'
#
loop_
_entity.id
_entity.type
_entity.pdbx_description
1 polymer ?
#
loop_
_entity_poly.entity_id
_entity_poly.type
_entity_poly.pdbx_seq_one_letter_code
_entity_poly.pdbx_strand_id
1 'polypeptide(L)'
;MTFSTCFMRSYMRFAKTVFLAVFVFLAISDCSFAQEAAPALSSLRLSSTSVLGGNSLQGTATLNAAAPFDVEVSLAADPSNAAKVPANVTIPAGSTSATFAISTLLSKNLMGNDSKITVYGNYGTTKNASFTALAPMSFDQTVDRVIARERAFVATMKRMHPLAETYIQNLHEDKDHNVAPVSDQYFLGRLDMSDGPGDVLFEKQHPGFGRHFLNPFKGIFASKFLPVGFAQMVMLDKDFQKKHYYFKFVRQDFLGEVRCTVIDVQPRDEKSKGLFTGRIWVEDHDYNIVRFIGTYSSHSRYTYYLHFDSWRLNLQPGLWLPGYIYSEESDGRPASPPFRTLHFKSQTRLWGYDVERLKHEDEFTQIQVDSVTDESESGKDAGPVEAQRMWERMAEDNAVDHLQKIGLIAPQGDVDKILQTVVNNLIITNKLEIIPDVRCRVLLTSPLESFTIGHTIVVSRGLLDVLPDEASLSMILAHELSHIALGHRINTKLAFNDRFFFPDENTFQRLDFARNAADEEAADHKATQLLANSPYKDKLETAGLFLKALQASGPALPSLIRPHLGNRLETGNSIRMSELLASAPQLEMQRVDQIAALPLGGRIKVNPWSNRLEMMNRKAVVLLSPQEKMPFEVTPFLPYLTRLSPSPVEAAELQ
;
A
#
# COMPACT_ATOMS: atom_id res chain seq x y z
N MET A 1 -93.81 -46.98 -44.48
CA MET A 1 -95.11 -46.30 -44.29
C MET A 1 -94.80 -44.94 -43.63
N THR A 2 -94.76 -43.79 -44.34
CA THR A 2 -95.89 -42.90 -44.75
C THR A 2 -96.67 -42.36 -43.53
N PHE A 3 -96.94 -41.06 -43.28
CA PHE A 3 -97.32 -39.86 -44.08
C PHE A 3 -96.85 -38.55 -43.36
N SER A 4 -96.40 -37.45 -44.01
CA SER A 4 -97.13 -36.23 -44.51
C SER A 4 -97.87 -35.40 -43.40
N THR A 5 -97.90 -34.06 -43.25
CA THR A 5 -98.03 -32.88 -44.16
C THR A 5 -98.06 -31.53 -43.37
N CYS A 6 -97.64 -30.41 -44.00
CA CYS A 6 -98.26 -29.04 -44.08
C CYS A 6 -98.51 -28.10 -42.84
N PHE A 7 -98.57 -26.78 -43.15
CA PHE A 7 -98.87 -25.55 -42.35
C PHE A 7 -97.72 -24.98 -41.47
N MET A 8 -97.31 -23.70 -41.52
CA MET A 8 -98.12 -22.47 -41.60
C MET A 8 -97.31 -21.27 -42.15
N ARG A 9 -97.99 -20.49 -43.00
CA ARG A 9 -97.55 -19.32 -43.77
C ARG A 9 -97.72 -18.00 -42.99
N SER A 10 -96.73 -17.11 -43.12
CA SER A 10 -96.85 -15.66 -43.43
C SER A 10 -97.46 -14.66 -42.41
N TYR A 11 -96.96 -13.40 -42.51
CA TYR A 11 -97.48 -12.12 -41.96
C TYR A 11 -97.19 -11.73 -40.49
N MET A 12 -96.03 -11.11 -40.22
CA MET A 12 -95.91 -9.80 -39.55
C MET A 12 -94.46 -9.30 -39.49
N ARG A 13 -94.05 -8.62 -40.57
CA ARG A 13 -93.02 -7.57 -40.56
C ARG A 13 -93.71 -6.23 -40.28
N PHE A 14 -92.92 -5.21 -39.93
CA PHE A 14 -93.16 -3.78 -40.18
C PHE A 14 -93.82 -2.92 -39.06
N ALA A 15 -92.98 -2.48 -38.11
CA ALA A 15 -92.90 -1.11 -37.57
C ALA A 15 -91.69 -1.09 -36.60
N LYS A 16 -90.47 -0.57 -36.86
CA LYS A 16 -90.06 0.72 -37.47
C LYS A 16 -91.03 1.82 -36.96
N THR A 17 -90.65 2.80 -36.16
CA THR A 17 -89.54 3.75 -36.37
C THR A 17 -89.60 4.78 -35.22
N VAL A 18 -88.46 5.37 -34.86
CA VAL A 18 -88.33 6.67 -34.15
C VAL A 18 -88.88 6.74 -32.72
N PHE A 19 -88.01 6.69 -31.70
CA PHE A 19 -87.89 7.72 -30.66
C PHE A 19 -86.81 7.35 -29.62
N LEU A 20 -85.91 8.31 -29.29
CA LEU A 20 -85.04 8.39 -28.10
C LEU A 20 -83.97 7.27 -27.95
N ALA A 21 -82.66 7.43 -28.18
CA ALA A 21 -81.74 8.49 -27.74
C ALA A 21 -81.96 8.91 -26.28
N VAL A 22 -81.07 8.51 -25.36
CA VAL A 22 -80.54 9.34 -24.25
C VAL A 22 -79.71 8.44 -23.29
N PHE A 23 -78.39 8.64 -23.40
CA PHE A 23 -77.40 8.76 -22.33
C PHE A 23 -76.76 7.54 -21.62
N VAL A 24 -75.41 7.63 -21.61
CA VAL A 24 -74.41 7.16 -20.63
C VAL A 24 -73.70 5.83 -20.96
N PHE A 25 -72.37 5.68 -21.08
CA PHE A 25 -71.16 6.53 -21.28
C PHE A 25 -69.95 5.53 -21.31
N LEU A 26 -68.86 5.89 -22.00
CA LEU A 26 -67.46 5.38 -21.87
C LEU A 26 -67.10 3.92 -22.26
N ALA A 27 -66.56 3.73 -23.46
CA ALA A 27 -65.10 3.68 -23.68
C ALA A 27 -64.82 3.32 -25.15
N ILE A 28 -64.76 4.33 -26.02
CA ILE A 28 -64.01 4.21 -27.28
C ILE A 28 -62.57 4.48 -26.87
N SER A 29 -61.79 3.41 -26.63
CA SER A 29 -60.35 3.53 -26.72
C SER A 29 -59.99 3.34 -28.18
N ASP A 30 -59.38 4.37 -28.75
CA ASP A 30 -58.60 4.31 -29.97
C ASP A 30 -57.74 3.04 -29.95
N CYS A 31 -58.15 2.01 -30.67
CA CYS A 31 -57.22 0.98 -31.10
C CYS A 31 -56.46 1.59 -32.28
N SER A 32 -55.56 2.53 -31.97
CA SER A 32 -54.47 2.85 -32.87
C SER A 32 -53.80 1.52 -33.18
N PHE A 33 -53.86 1.07 -34.43
CA PHE A 33 -52.88 0.09 -34.91
C PHE A 33 -51.53 0.73 -34.65
N ALA A 34 -50.85 0.32 -33.57
CA ALA A 34 -49.44 0.58 -33.42
C ALA A 34 -48.81 -0.07 -34.65
N GLN A 35 -48.38 0.75 -35.61
CA GLN A 35 -47.56 0.28 -36.70
C GLN A 35 -46.29 -0.26 -36.04
N GLU A 36 -46.25 -1.58 -35.89
CA GLU A 36 -45.10 -2.31 -35.34
C GLU A 36 -43.91 -1.91 -36.22
N ALA A 37 -43.07 -1.01 -35.70
CA ALA A 37 -41.96 -0.46 -36.45
C ALA A 37 -41.09 -1.64 -36.86
N ALA A 38 -40.86 -1.79 -38.17
CA ALA A 38 -40.06 -2.89 -38.69
C ALA A 38 -38.75 -2.98 -37.89
N PRO A 39 -38.37 -4.17 -37.41
CA PRO A 39 -37.17 -4.32 -36.59
C PRO A 39 -35.97 -3.78 -37.37
N ALA A 40 -35.18 -2.93 -36.71
CA ALA A 40 -33.99 -2.31 -37.27
C ALA A 40 -32.88 -2.35 -36.23
N LEU A 41 -31.63 -2.37 -36.69
CA LEU A 41 -30.47 -2.40 -35.82
C LEU A 41 -30.43 -1.12 -34.96
N SER A 42 -30.54 -1.26 -33.65
CA SER A 42 -30.54 -0.13 -32.71
C SER A 42 -29.12 0.20 -32.24
N SER A 43 -28.31 -0.83 -31.97
CA SER A 43 -26.94 -0.68 -31.49
C SER A 43 -26.05 -1.86 -31.87
N LEU A 44 -24.75 -1.56 -31.94
CA LEU A 44 -23.66 -2.52 -32.03
C LEU A 44 -22.70 -2.22 -30.88
N ARG A 45 -22.39 -3.21 -30.05
CA ARG A 45 -21.49 -3.04 -28.89
C ARG A 45 -20.37 -4.07 -28.95
N LEU A 46 -19.21 -3.71 -28.40
CA LEU A 46 -18.03 -4.57 -28.31
C LEU A 46 -17.72 -4.83 -26.83
N SER A 47 -17.18 -6.01 -26.54
CA SER A 47 -16.81 -6.40 -25.17
C SER A 47 -15.56 -5.70 -24.65
N SER A 48 -14.74 -5.10 -25.53
CA SER A 48 -13.55 -4.31 -25.19
C SER A 48 -13.28 -3.24 -26.25
N THR A 49 -12.65 -2.14 -25.85
CA THR A 49 -12.19 -1.06 -26.74
C THR A 49 -10.74 -1.26 -27.22
N SER A 50 -10.00 -2.22 -26.65
CA SER A 50 -8.67 -2.62 -27.13
C SER A 50 -8.41 -4.12 -26.94
N VAL A 51 -7.59 -4.70 -27.80
CA VAL A 51 -7.19 -6.12 -27.73
C VAL A 51 -5.81 -6.32 -28.38
N LEU A 52 -4.96 -7.19 -27.83
CA LEU A 52 -3.71 -7.60 -28.48
C LEU A 52 -3.99 -8.33 -29.81
N GLY A 53 -3.31 -7.92 -30.88
CA GLY A 53 -3.43 -8.54 -32.20
C GLY A 53 -3.15 -10.05 -32.17
N GLY A 54 -4.06 -10.82 -32.78
CA GLY A 54 -4.09 -12.29 -32.72
C GLY A 54 -5.11 -12.86 -31.74
N ASN A 55 -5.67 -12.05 -30.84
CA ASN A 55 -6.75 -12.48 -29.93
C ASN A 55 -8.15 -12.15 -30.48
N SER A 56 -9.18 -12.65 -29.81
CA SER A 56 -10.58 -12.43 -30.13
C SER A 56 -11.32 -11.59 -29.09
N LEU A 57 -12.34 -10.86 -29.52
CA LEU A 57 -13.33 -10.21 -28.64
C LEU A 57 -14.75 -10.53 -29.11
N GLN A 58 -15.76 -10.18 -28.31
CA GLN A 58 -17.17 -10.38 -28.67
C GLN A 58 -17.84 -9.07 -29.09
N GLY A 59 -18.66 -9.15 -30.14
CA GLY A 59 -19.62 -8.13 -30.53
C GLY A 59 -21.04 -8.55 -30.17
N THR A 60 -21.91 -7.57 -29.92
CA THR A 60 -23.35 -7.77 -29.68
C THR A 60 -24.13 -6.85 -30.61
N ALA A 61 -25.02 -7.44 -31.41
CA ALA A 61 -25.96 -6.72 -32.26
C ALA A 61 -27.35 -6.72 -31.59
N THR A 62 -27.99 -5.56 -31.50
CA THR A 62 -29.28 -5.40 -30.81
C THR A 62 -30.27 -4.69 -31.71
N LEU A 63 -31.48 -5.23 -31.86
CA LEU A 63 -32.61 -4.63 -32.57
C LEU A 63 -33.40 -3.71 -31.65
N ASN A 64 -34.19 -2.81 -32.22
CA ASN A 64 -35.11 -1.94 -31.48
C ASN A 64 -36.40 -2.65 -31.02
N ALA A 65 -36.67 -3.85 -31.52
CA ALA A 65 -37.83 -4.69 -31.20
C ALA A 65 -37.46 -6.17 -31.32
N ALA A 66 -38.29 -7.07 -30.78
CA ALA A 66 -38.08 -8.52 -30.91
C ALA A 66 -38.19 -8.96 -32.38
N ALA A 67 -37.30 -9.86 -32.81
CA ALA A 67 -37.27 -10.34 -34.18
C ALA A 67 -38.54 -11.18 -34.48
N PRO A 68 -39.36 -10.83 -35.48
CA PRO A 68 -40.59 -11.57 -35.80
C PRO A 68 -40.31 -12.94 -36.46
N PHE A 69 -39.13 -13.09 -37.05
CA PHE A 69 -38.56 -14.31 -37.62
C PHE A 69 -37.03 -14.22 -37.46
N ASP A 70 -36.28 -15.25 -37.85
CA ASP A 70 -34.81 -15.21 -37.79
C ASP A 70 -34.25 -14.07 -38.66
N VAL A 71 -33.61 -13.09 -38.02
CA VAL A 71 -33.06 -11.90 -38.68
C VAL A 71 -31.56 -12.07 -38.88
N GLU A 72 -31.10 -11.99 -40.13
CA GLU A 72 -29.67 -11.94 -40.45
C GLU A 72 -29.18 -10.49 -40.51
N VAL A 73 -28.27 -10.13 -39.59
CA VAL A 73 -27.57 -8.84 -39.60
C VAL A 73 -26.25 -9.01 -40.34
N SER A 74 -26.04 -8.27 -41.43
CA SER A 74 -24.78 -8.28 -42.17
C SER A 74 -23.70 -7.53 -41.40
N LEU A 75 -22.51 -8.11 -41.29
CA LEU A 75 -21.38 -7.57 -40.54
C LEU A 75 -20.15 -7.38 -41.47
N ALA A 76 -19.40 -6.31 -41.22
CA ALA A 76 -18.13 -6.04 -41.90
C ALA A 76 -17.13 -5.38 -40.95
N ALA A 77 -15.84 -5.52 -41.22
CA ALA A 77 -14.77 -4.85 -40.48
C ALA A 77 -13.89 -4.03 -41.42
N ASP A 78 -13.46 -2.86 -40.97
CA ASP A 78 -12.54 -1.97 -41.68
C ASP A 78 -11.37 -1.56 -40.76
N PRO A 79 -10.10 -1.80 -41.15
CA PRO A 79 -9.68 -2.47 -42.38
C PRO A 79 -9.87 -3.99 -42.30
N SER A 80 -10.39 -4.59 -43.38
CA SER A 80 -10.78 -6.02 -43.45
C SER A 80 -9.60 -6.99 -43.33
N ASN A 81 -8.37 -6.49 -43.48
CA ASN A 81 -7.13 -7.25 -43.29
C ASN A 81 -6.62 -7.24 -41.83
N ALA A 82 -7.25 -6.49 -40.92
CA ALA A 82 -6.85 -6.40 -39.51
C ALA A 82 -7.75 -7.21 -38.56
N ALA A 83 -9.00 -7.48 -38.94
CA ALA A 83 -9.90 -8.35 -38.20
C ALA A 83 -10.86 -9.13 -39.10
N LYS A 84 -11.19 -10.35 -38.69
CA LYS A 84 -12.24 -11.17 -39.27
C LYS A 84 -13.48 -11.14 -38.40
N VAL A 85 -14.61 -10.88 -39.03
CA VAL A 85 -15.96 -11.03 -38.47
C VAL A 85 -16.74 -12.00 -39.34
N PRO A 86 -17.70 -12.77 -38.79
CA PRO A 86 -18.68 -13.50 -39.58
C PRO A 86 -19.35 -12.56 -40.57
N ALA A 87 -19.70 -13.02 -41.77
CA ALA A 87 -20.41 -12.18 -42.73
C ALA A 87 -21.79 -11.76 -42.20
N ASN A 88 -22.44 -12.64 -41.44
CA ASN A 88 -23.79 -12.46 -40.92
C ASN A 88 -23.84 -12.95 -39.47
N VAL A 89 -24.71 -12.35 -38.64
CA VAL A 89 -25.14 -12.91 -37.34
C VAL A 89 -26.65 -13.05 -37.33
N THR A 90 -27.15 -14.21 -36.91
CA THR A 90 -28.58 -14.51 -36.85
C THR A 90 -29.13 -14.15 -35.46
N ILE A 91 -30.13 -13.28 -35.41
CA ILE A 91 -30.94 -13.01 -34.23
C ILE A 91 -32.21 -13.86 -34.32
N PRO A 92 -32.38 -14.88 -33.46
CA PRO A 92 -33.52 -15.79 -33.55
C PRO A 92 -34.86 -15.09 -33.35
N ALA A 93 -35.92 -15.64 -33.94
CA ALA A 93 -37.29 -15.18 -33.70
C ALA A 93 -37.61 -15.07 -32.20
N GLY A 94 -38.27 -13.98 -31.79
CA GLY A 94 -38.57 -13.62 -30.41
C GLY A 94 -37.43 -12.97 -29.63
N SER A 95 -36.20 -12.98 -30.14
CA SER A 95 -35.03 -12.37 -29.48
C SER A 95 -34.77 -10.95 -29.97
N THR A 96 -34.14 -10.12 -29.15
CA THR A 96 -33.75 -8.73 -29.50
C THR A 96 -32.26 -8.59 -29.81
N SER A 97 -31.44 -9.60 -29.48
CA SER A 97 -29.99 -9.51 -29.64
C SER A 97 -29.34 -10.85 -29.91
N ALA A 98 -28.16 -10.81 -30.51
CA ALA A 98 -27.25 -11.94 -30.67
C ALA A 98 -25.79 -11.49 -30.55
N THR A 99 -24.93 -12.41 -30.12
CA THR A 99 -23.49 -12.20 -30.00
C THR A 99 -22.75 -12.82 -31.17
N PHE A 100 -21.63 -12.21 -31.56
CA PHE A 100 -20.74 -12.73 -32.59
C PHE A 100 -19.26 -12.57 -32.18
N ALA A 101 -18.41 -13.47 -32.66
CA ALA A 101 -16.98 -13.42 -32.38
C ALA A 101 -16.25 -12.54 -33.40
N ILE A 102 -15.30 -11.74 -32.93
CA ILE A 102 -14.39 -10.94 -33.76
C ILE A 102 -12.99 -11.47 -33.50
N SER A 103 -12.28 -11.90 -34.54
CA SER A 103 -10.90 -12.39 -34.42
C SER A 103 -9.94 -11.41 -35.08
N THR A 104 -9.01 -10.85 -34.30
CA THR A 104 -7.97 -9.98 -34.87
C THR A 104 -6.90 -10.81 -35.58
N LEU A 105 -6.32 -10.26 -36.65
CA LEU A 105 -5.29 -10.93 -37.42
C LEU A 105 -3.90 -10.45 -37.00
N LEU A 106 -2.97 -11.38 -36.81
CA LEU A 106 -1.55 -11.10 -36.68
C LEU A 106 -1.00 -10.76 -38.08
N SER A 107 -0.98 -9.48 -38.43
CA SER A 107 -0.37 -9.03 -39.70
C SER A 107 1.08 -8.61 -39.48
N LYS A 108 1.97 -8.87 -40.45
CA LYS A 108 3.35 -8.32 -40.42
C LYS A 108 3.37 -6.78 -40.38
N ASN A 109 2.28 -6.14 -40.81
CA ASN A 109 2.11 -4.69 -40.80
C ASN A 109 1.69 -4.13 -39.42
N LEU A 110 1.23 -5.00 -38.51
CA LEU A 110 0.92 -4.68 -37.11
C LEU A 110 2.16 -4.82 -36.21
N MET A 111 3.37 -5.09 -36.73
CA MET A 111 4.57 -5.03 -35.90
C MET A 111 4.97 -3.56 -35.67
N GLY A 112 4.56 -3.01 -34.54
CA GLY A 112 5.05 -1.72 -34.02
C GLY A 112 4.05 -0.56 -34.00
N ASN A 113 2.88 -0.67 -34.66
CA ASN A 113 1.83 0.35 -34.63
C ASN A 113 0.44 -0.28 -34.43
N ASP A 114 -0.31 0.25 -33.46
CA ASP A 114 -1.69 -0.15 -33.20
C ASP A 114 -2.60 0.18 -34.39
N SER A 115 -3.63 -0.63 -34.63
CA SER A 115 -4.61 -0.40 -35.68
C SER A 115 -6.01 -0.19 -35.11
N LYS A 116 -6.61 0.96 -35.42
CA LYS A 116 -8.02 1.21 -35.16
C LYS A 116 -8.87 0.43 -36.17
N ILE A 117 -9.78 -0.40 -35.66
CA ILE A 117 -10.69 -1.23 -36.44
C ILE A 117 -12.12 -0.78 -36.14
N THR A 118 -12.93 -0.63 -37.17
CA THR A 118 -14.36 -0.33 -37.05
C THR A 118 -15.17 -1.50 -37.57
N VAL A 119 -16.05 -2.03 -36.73
CA VAL A 119 -17.02 -3.06 -37.09
C VAL A 119 -18.34 -2.38 -37.44
N TYR A 120 -18.89 -2.74 -38.59
CA TYR A 120 -20.18 -2.27 -39.08
C TYR A 120 -21.19 -3.41 -39.02
N GLY A 121 -22.41 -3.12 -38.58
CA GLY A 121 -23.57 -3.99 -38.69
C GLY A 121 -24.67 -3.29 -39.47
N ASN A 122 -25.34 -4.01 -40.37
CA ASN A 122 -26.43 -3.47 -41.18
C ASN A 122 -27.65 -4.40 -41.12
N TYR A 123 -28.77 -3.83 -40.65
CA TYR A 123 -30.11 -4.38 -40.81
C TYR A 123 -31.13 -3.25 -40.65
N GLY A 124 -31.72 -2.79 -41.76
CA GLY A 124 -32.58 -1.60 -41.82
C GLY A 124 -31.82 -0.28 -41.65
N THR A 125 -30.92 -0.19 -40.68
CA THR A 125 -29.95 0.90 -40.49
C THR A 125 -28.55 0.35 -40.24
N THR A 126 -27.52 1.15 -40.56
CA THR A 126 -26.13 0.81 -40.26
C THR A 126 -25.74 1.36 -38.89
N LYS A 127 -25.15 0.50 -38.05
CA LYS A 127 -24.49 0.89 -36.80
C LYS A 127 -23.03 0.45 -36.85
N ASN A 128 -22.19 1.10 -36.07
CA ASN A 128 -20.79 0.73 -35.98
C ASN A 128 -20.27 0.84 -34.54
N ALA A 129 -19.15 0.18 -34.30
CA ALA A 129 -18.37 0.29 -33.08
C ALA A 129 -16.88 0.09 -33.42
N SER A 130 -15.99 0.83 -32.77
CA SER A 130 -14.56 0.73 -33.02
C SER A 130 -13.80 0.18 -31.81
N PHE A 131 -12.69 -0.50 -32.08
CA PHE A 131 -11.71 -0.92 -31.09
C PHE A 131 -10.29 -0.81 -31.66
N THR A 132 -9.28 -0.83 -30.80
CA THR A 132 -7.87 -0.79 -31.20
C THR A 132 -7.24 -2.19 -31.09
N ALA A 133 -6.75 -2.74 -32.21
CA ALA A 133 -5.88 -3.90 -32.19
C ALA A 133 -4.44 -3.46 -31.90
N LEU A 134 -3.94 -3.86 -30.74
CA LEU A 134 -2.59 -3.54 -30.30
C LEU A 134 -1.58 -4.39 -31.07
N ALA A 135 -0.56 -3.72 -31.60
CA ALA A 135 0.56 -4.35 -32.26
C ALA A 135 1.29 -5.33 -31.33
N PRO A 136 1.51 -6.62 -31.71
CA PRO A 136 2.45 -7.45 -30.98
C PRO A 136 3.86 -6.85 -31.18
N MET A 137 4.42 -6.27 -30.12
CA MET A 137 5.78 -5.76 -30.15
C MET A 137 6.78 -6.90 -30.12
N SER A 138 7.86 -6.78 -30.89
CA SER A 138 8.98 -7.70 -30.78
C SER A 138 9.62 -7.59 -29.39
N PHE A 139 10.27 -8.66 -28.93
CA PHE A 139 11.01 -8.63 -27.67
C PHE A 139 12.09 -7.53 -27.68
N ASP A 140 12.70 -7.29 -28.83
CA ASP A 140 13.72 -6.26 -29.01
C ASP A 140 13.16 -4.84 -28.78
N GLN A 141 11.97 -4.55 -29.33
CA GLN A 141 11.24 -3.29 -29.10
C GLN A 141 10.76 -3.17 -27.64
N THR A 142 10.35 -4.29 -27.03
CA THR A 142 9.97 -4.33 -25.60
C THR A 142 11.15 -3.90 -24.74
N VAL A 143 12.35 -4.44 -24.99
CA VAL A 143 13.58 -4.06 -24.30
C VAL A 143 13.90 -2.58 -24.50
N ASP A 144 13.72 -2.03 -25.70
CA ASP A 144 13.93 -0.60 -25.96
C ASP A 144 12.99 0.28 -25.13
N ARG A 145 11.71 -0.10 -24.99
CA ARG A 145 10.73 0.61 -24.14
C ARG A 145 11.10 0.53 -22.66
N VAL A 146 11.48 -0.66 -22.18
CA VAL A 146 11.93 -0.87 -20.80
C VAL A 146 13.11 0.05 -20.46
N ILE A 147 14.10 0.12 -21.35
CA ILE A 147 15.28 0.96 -21.16
C ILE A 147 14.89 2.45 -21.13
N ALA A 148 14.04 2.90 -22.05
CA ALA A 148 13.57 4.27 -22.07
C ALA A 148 12.83 4.64 -20.77
N ARG A 149 12.00 3.73 -20.24
CA ARG A 149 11.29 3.92 -18.97
C ARG A 149 12.21 3.93 -17.77
N GLU A 150 13.18 3.03 -17.70
CA GLU A 150 14.14 3.02 -16.58
C GLU A 150 14.96 4.31 -16.52
N ARG A 151 15.38 4.85 -17.68
CA ARG A 151 16.09 6.14 -17.74
C ARG A 151 15.20 7.31 -17.31
N ALA A 152 13.93 7.31 -17.70
CA ALA A 152 12.95 8.29 -17.25
C ALA A 152 12.72 8.19 -15.73
N PHE A 153 12.64 6.98 -15.19
CA PHE A 153 12.56 6.72 -13.75
C PHE A 153 13.76 7.32 -13.00
N VAL A 154 14.99 7.06 -13.45
CA VAL A 154 16.21 7.62 -12.84
C VAL A 154 16.17 9.16 -12.86
N ALA A 155 15.73 9.76 -13.97
CA ALA A 155 15.58 11.23 -14.06
C ALA A 155 14.54 11.79 -13.09
N THR A 156 13.44 11.06 -12.86
CA THR A 156 12.42 11.43 -11.87
C THR A 156 12.97 11.34 -10.44
N MET A 157 13.67 10.24 -10.11
CA MET A 157 14.25 10.04 -8.77
C MET A 157 15.27 11.11 -8.38
N LYS A 158 16.00 11.70 -9.34
CA LYS A 158 16.93 12.82 -9.07
C LYS A 158 16.27 14.06 -8.46
N ARG A 159 14.94 14.18 -8.56
CA ARG A 159 14.19 15.32 -8.00
C ARG A 159 13.39 14.94 -6.75
N MET A 160 13.42 13.68 -6.34
CA MET A 160 12.65 13.15 -5.22
C MET A 160 13.60 12.78 -4.08
N HIS A 161 13.20 13.13 -2.85
CA HIS A 161 14.00 12.90 -1.65
C HIS A 161 13.21 12.16 -0.57
N PRO A 162 12.74 10.93 -0.87
CA PRO A 162 11.95 10.15 0.08
C PRO A 162 12.78 9.81 1.32
N LEU A 163 12.10 9.58 2.44
CA LEU A 163 12.69 8.91 3.59
C LEU A 163 13.02 7.47 3.21
N ALA A 164 14.19 7.01 3.63
CA ALA A 164 14.66 5.65 3.50
C ALA A 164 15.03 5.12 4.90
N GLU A 165 14.29 4.12 5.36
CA GLU A 165 14.59 3.39 6.59
C GLU A 165 15.17 2.04 6.26
N THR A 166 16.33 1.71 6.80
CA THR A 166 16.95 0.39 6.67
C THR A 166 17.16 -0.25 8.03
N TYR A 167 16.60 -1.43 8.23
CA TYR A 167 16.81 -2.26 9.42
C TYR A 167 17.48 -3.58 9.04
N ILE A 168 18.56 -3.93 9.74
CA ILE A 168 19.44 -5.06 9.43
C ILE A 168 19.55 -5.96 10.66
N GLN A 169 19.39 -7.27 10.47
CA GLN A 169 19.63 -8.29 11.48
C GLN A 169 20.75 -9.21 11.01
N ASN A 170 21.87 -9.20 11.72
CA ASN A 170 22.94 -10.18 11.51
C ASN A 170 22.53 -11.49 12.17
N LEU A 171 22.72 -12.59 11.44
CA LEU A 171 22.26 -13.91 11.81
C LEU A 171 23.44 -14.81 12.15
N HIS A 172 23.18 -15.77 13.03
CA HIS A 172 24.10 -16.86 13.31
C HIS A 172 23.32 -18.17 13.20
N GLU A 173 23.93 -19.15 12.54
CA GLU A 173 23.42 -20.51 12.45
C GLU A 173 24.16 -21.38 13.47
N ASP A 174 23.43 -22.03 14.38
CA ASP A 174 24.01 -22.96 15.34
C ASP A 174 24.29 -24.34 14.70
N LYS A 175 24.78 -25.30 15.52
CA LYS A 175 25.10 -26.64 15.05
C LYS A 175 23.89 -27.48 14.65
N ASP A 176 22.70 -27.09 15.13
CA ASP A 176 21.44 -27.77 14.88
C ASP A 176 20.67 -27.09 13.73
N HIS A 177 21.33 -26.22 12.97
CA HIS A 177 20.79 -25.44 11.85
C HIS A 177 19.69 -24.44 12.26
N ASN A 178 19.66 -24.02 13.53
CA ASN A 178 18.80 -22.91 13.94
C ASN A 178 19.47 -21.59 13.58
N VAL A 179 18.77 -20.78 12.81
CA VAL A 179 19.21 -19.43 12.44
C VAL A 179 18.51 -18.43 13.34
N ALA A 180 19.27 -17.60 14.03
CA ALA A 180 18.73 -16.57 14.92
C ALA A 180 19.51 -15.25 14.81
N PRO A 181 18.86 -14.10 15.06
CA PRO A 181 19.53 -12.81 15.17
C PRO A 181 20.55 -12.77 16.33
N VAL A 182 21.70 -12.16 16.08
CA VAL A 182 22.77 -11.96 17.09
C VAL A 182 23.18 -10.51 17.29
N SER A 183 22.89 -9.65 16.32
CA SER A 183 23.06 -8.20 16.42
C SER A 183 22.23 -7.51 15.35
N ASP A 184 21.86 -6.26 15.56
CA ASP A 184 21.10 -5.48 14.59
C ASP A 184 21.69 -4.08 14.35
N GLN A 185 21.22 -3.44 13.28
CA GLN A 185 21.56 -2.07 12.93
C GLN A 185 20.33 -1.37 12.36
N TYR A 186 20.21 -0.07 12.63
CA TYR A 186 19.12 0.77 12.17
C TYR A 186 19.66 2.05 11.53
N PHE A 187 19.07 2.44 10.40
CA PHE A 187 19.37 3.68 9.70
C PHE A 187 18.07 4.33 9.22
N LEU A 188 17.98 5.65 9.39
CA LEU A 188 16.95 6.48 8.80
C LEU A 188 17.62 7.68 8.13
N GLY A 189 17.27 7.95 6.88
CA GLY A 189 17.82 9.07 6.13
C GLY A 189 16.86 9.56 5.05
N ARG A 190 17.19 10.68 4.41
CA ARG A 190 16.60 11.09 3.14
C ARG A 190 17.48 10.59 2.00
N LEU A 191 16.88 9.86 1.08
CA LEU A 191 17.53 9.44 -0.16
C LEU A 191 17.82 10.69 -1.01
N ASP A 192 19.05 10.81 -1.49
CA ASP A 192 19.47 11.80 -2.47
C ASP A 192 20.06 11.08 -3.68
N MET A 193 19.55 11.42 -4.87
CA MET A 193 19.96 10.82 -6.14
C MET A 193 20.60 11.86 -7.08
N SER A 194 20.75 13.12 -6.65
CA SER A 194 21.18 14.26 -7.47
C SER A 194 22.54 14.01 -8.11
N ASP A 195 23.52 13.59 -7.31
CA ASP A 195 24.89 13.24 -7.72
C ASP A 195 25.15 11.71 -7.72
N GLY A 196 24.08 10.91 -7.71
CA GLY A 196 24.10 9.46 -7.53
C GLY A 196 23.48 9.03 -6.20
N PRO A 197 23.33 7.72 -5.94
CA PRO A 197 22.67 7.23 -4.74
C PRO A 197 23.50 7.57 -3.51
N GLY A 198 22.89 8.27 -2.57
CA GLY A 198 23.41 8.56 -1.24
C GLY A 198 22.27 8.90 -0.28
N ASP A 199 22.58 8.99 1.01
CA ASP A 199 21.58 9.33 2.03
C ASP A 199 22.10 10.45 2.95
N VAL A 200 21.19 11.32 3.38
CA VAL A 200 21.40 12.25 4.50
C VAL A 200 20.73 11.67 5.75
N LEU A 201 21.52 11.21 6.72
CA LEU A 201 21.02 10.46 7.88
C LEU A 201 20.45 11.35 8.98
N PHE A 202 19.37 10.89 9.63
CA PHE A 202 18.74 11.51 10.80
C PHE A 202 19.55 11.33 12.09
N GLU A 203 20.42 10.33 12.17
CA GLU A 203 21.34 10.17 13.30
C GLU A 203 22.78 10.31 12.80
N LYS A 204 23.48 11.35 13.26
CA LYS A 204 24.93 11.45 13.06
C LYS A 204 25.57 10.32 13.87
N GLN A 205 26.18 9.35 13.21
CA GLN A 205 26.94 8.29 13.89
C GLN A 205 27.89 8.93 14.91
N HIS A 206 27.65 8.71 16.21
CA HIS A 206 28.49 9.24 17.26
C HIS A 206 29.89 8.59 17.18
N PRO A 207 30.96 9.36 16.98
CA PRO A 207 32.31 8.83 17.06
C PRO A 207 32.69 8.71 18.55
N GLY A 208 32.38 7.55 19.13
CA GLY A 208 33.06 7.03 20.33
C GLY A 208 32.31 7.12 21.66
N PHE A 209 31.95 5.96 22.20
CA PHE A 209 32.20 5.63 23.61
C PHE A 209 32.33 4.10 23.80
N GLY A 210 33.57 3.62 23.84
CA GLY A 210 34.00 2.60 24.80
C GLY A 210 33.50 1.16 24.74
N ARG A 211 33.73 0.41 23.65
CA ARG A 211 34.43 -0.91 23.69
C ARG A 211 34.65 -1.43 22.28
N HIS A 212 35.80 -2.08 22.09
CA HIS A 212 36.19 -2.82 20.91
C HIS A 212 35.21 -3.96 20.61
N PHE A 213 34.03 -3.67 20.06
CA PHE A 213 33.31 -4.67 19.28
C PHE A 213 33.99 -4.75 17.92
N LEU A 214 34.59 -5.92 17.66
CA LEU A 214 35.08 -6.35 16.36
C LEU A 214 33.88 -6.44 15.40
N ASN A 215 33.50 -5.27 14.88
CA ASN A 215 32.47 -5.12 13.86
C ASN A 215 32.92 -5.91 12.62
N PRO A 216 32.20 -6.95 12.16
CA PRO A 216 32.59 -7.77 11.00
C PRO A 216 32.80 -6.96 9.72
N PHE A 217 32.19 -5.76 9.68
CA PHE A 217 32.19 -4.85 8.54
C PHE A 217 33.35 -3.86 8.52
N LYS A 218 34.22 -3.83 9.55
CA LYS A 218 35.25 -2.78 9.73
C LYS A 218 36.24 -2.60 8.58
N GLY A 219 36.32 -3.53 7.64
CA GLY A 219 37.13 -3.36 6.44
C GLY A 219 36.44 -3.64 5.10
N ILE A 220 35.15 -3.99 5.06
CA ILE A 220 34.39 -4.11 3.79
C ILE A 220 33.58 -2.83 3.54
N PHE A 221 33.10 -2.21 4.62
CA PHE A 221 32.31 -1.00 4.59
C PHE A 221 32.87 -0.05 5.65
N ALA A 222 33.73 0.88 5.23
CA ALA A 222 34.01 2.05 6.05
C ALA A 222 32.65 2.68 6.42
N SER A 223 32.52 3.18 7.64
CA SER A 223 31.29 3.66 8.30
C SER A 223 30.42 4.69 7.54
N LYS A 224 30.78 5.02 6.29
CA LYS A 224 30.04 5.85 5.33
C LYS A 224 29.35 5.07 4.19
N PHE A 225 29.64 3.79 3.96
CA PHE A 225 29.25 3.07 2.73
C PHE A 225 28.01 2.16 2.82
N LEU A 226 27.55 1.77 4.02
CA LEU A 226 26.39 0.89 4.16
C LEU A 226 25.08 1.55 3.68
N PRO A 227 24.70 2.78 4.14
CA PRO A 227 23.49 3.45 3.66
C PRO A 227 23.52 3.68 2.15
N VAL A 228 24.66 4.15 1.62
CA VAL A 228 24.90 4.34 0.17
C VAL A 228 24.69 3.06 -0.64
N GLY A 229 25.08 1.89 -0.08
CA GLY A 229 24.87 0.59 -0.72
C GLY A 229 23.40 0.19 -0.82
N PHE A 230 22.60 0.44 0.22
CA PHE A 230 21.15 0.20 0.21
C PHE A 230 20.42 1.24 -0.65
N ALA A 231 20.84 2.50 -0.63
CA ALA A 231 20.35 3.55 -1.52
C ALA A 231 20.53 3.19 -3.00
N GLN A 232 21.62 2.50 -3.37
CA GLN A 232 21.84 2.06 -4.74
C GLN A 232 20.77 1.06 -5.22
N MET A 233 20.22 0.23 -4.33
CA MET A 233 19.27 -0.86 -4.64
C MET A 233 17.89 -0.38 -5.12
N VAL A 234 17.64 0.94 -5.14
CA VAL A 234 16.42 1.54 -5.71
C VAL A 234 16.40 1.50 -7.25
N MET A 235 17.55 1.29 -7.89
CA MET A 235 17.71 1.29 -9.34
C MET A 235 18.63 0.15 -9.85
N LEU A 236 18.46 -0.20 -11.13
CA LEU A 236 19.35 -1.17 -11.77
C LEU A 236 20.71 -0.55 -12.12
N ASP A 237 20.71 0.66 -12.65
CA ASP A 237 21.90 1.32 -13.18
C ASP A 237 21.64 2.82 -13.31
N LYS A 238 22.68 3.63 -13.14
CA LYS A 238 22.61 5.07 -13.44
C LYS A 238 22.36 5.33 -14.92
N ASP A 239 22.89 4.46 -15.79
CA ASP A 239 22.79 4.59 -17.24
C ASP A 239 22.49 3.23 -17.89
N PHE A 240 21.27 2.73 -17.62
CA PHE A 240 20.79 1.46 -18.15
C PHE A 240 20.70 1.50 -19.69
N GLN A 241 21.52 0.70 -20.38
CA GLN A 241 21.61 0.72 -21.85
C GLN A 241 21.73 -0.66 -22.47
N LYS A 242 21.06 -0.85 -23.61
CA LYS A 242 21.00 -2.13 -24.34
C LYS A 242 22.38 -2.68 -24.72
N LYS A 243 23.32 -1.80 -25.05
CA LYS A 243 24.68 -2.20 -25.45
C LYS A 243 25.49 -2.83 -24.32
N HIS A 244 25.13 -2.58 -23.06
CA HIS A 244 25.84 -3.13 -21.89
C HIS A 244 25.28 -4.46 -21.41
N TYR A 245 24.09 -4.87 -21.88
CA TYR A 245 23.38 -6.03 -21.35
C TYR A 245 22.94 -7.03 -22.44
N TYR A 246 22.87 -8.30 -22.05
CA TYR A 246 22.06 -9.33 -22.69
C TYR A 246 20.72 -9.40 -21.99
N PHE A 247 19.65 -9.54 -22.78
CA PHE A 247 18.28 -9.68 -22.30
C PHE A 247 17.72 -11.01 -22.77
N LYS A 248 17.15 -11.79 -21.86
CA LYS A 248 16.55 -13.08 -22.18
C LYS A 248 15.14 -13.15 -21.61
N PHE A 249 14.15 -13.29 -22.49
CA PHE A 249 12.78 -13.58 -22.07
C PHE A 249 12.73 -14.90 -21.28
N VAL A 250 12.05 -14.87 -20.13
CA VAL A 250 11.87 -16.04 -19.27
C VAL A 250 10.44 -16.55 -19.39
N ARG A 251 9.46 -15.72 -19.02
CA ARG A 251 8.03 -16.06 -18.98
C ARG A 251 7.16 -14.82 -18.82
N GLN A 252 5.84 -15.02 -18.88
CA GLN A 252 4.85 -14.09 -18.32
C GLN A 252 4.56 -14.49 -16.87
N ASP A 253 4.27 -13.51 -16.02
CA ASP A 253 3.98 -13.70 -14.59
C ASP A 253 2.95 -12.67 -14.11
N PHE A 254 2.37 -12.86 -12.94
CA PHE A 254 1.47 -11.88 -12.31
C PHE A 254 1.99 -11.51 -10.93
N LEU A 255 2.10 -10.20 -10.68
CA LEU A 255 2.39 -9.65 -9.36
C LEU A 255 1.14 -8.91 -8.88
N GLY A 256 0.32 -9.57 -8.06
CA GLY A 256 -1.03 -9.09 -7.77
C GLY A 256 -1.91 -9.06 -9.03
N GLU A 257 -2.43 -7.88 -9.37
CA GLU A 257 -3.25 -7.66 -10.58
C GLU A 257 -2.40 -7.29 -11.80
N VAL A 258 -1.11 -7.04 -11.60
CA VAL A 258 -0.21 -6.53 -12.63
C VAL A 258 0.38 -7.72 -13.39
N ARG A 259 0.05 -7.81 -14.68
CA ARG A 259 0.71 -8.74 -15.60
C ARG A 259 2.10 -8.23 -15.94
N CYS A 260 3.09 -9.12 -15.87
CA CYS A 260 4.48 -8.80 -16.10
C CYS A 260 5.15 -9.74 -17.10
N THR A 261 6.01 -9.16 -17.95
CA THR A 261 7.03 -9.88 -18.71
C THR A 261 8.28 -10.04 -17.85
N VAL A 262 8.75 -11.27 -17.67
CA VAL A 262 9.93 -11.59 -16.86
C VAL A 262 11.15 -11.74 -17.76
N ILE A 263 12.21 -11.01 -17.45
CA ILE A 263 13.42 -10.91 -18.28
C ILE A 263 14.66 -11.10 -17.40
N ASP A 264 15.55 -11.99 -17.81
CA ASP A 264 16.89 -12.07 -17.23
C ASP A 264 17.80 -11.02 -17.90
N VAL A 265 18.56 -10.28 -17.08
CA VAL A 265 19.46 -9.20 -17.48
C VAL A 265 20.87 -9.55 -17.02
N GLN A 266 21.82 -9.59 -17.96
CA GLN A 266 23.21 -9.95 -17.68
C GLN A 266 24.17 -8.98 -18.39
N PRO A 267 25.21 -8.47 -17.71
CA PRO A 267 26.25 -7.67 -18.35
C PRO A 267 26.89 -8.41 -19.54
N ARG A 268 27.16 -7.71 -20.65
CA ARG A 268 27.83 -8.31 -21.82
C ARG A 268 29.31 -8.57 -21.62
N ASP A 269 29.95 -7.70 -20.86
CA ASP A 269 31.36 -7.82 -20.50
C ASP A 269 31.44 -8.08 -19.00
N GLU A 270 31.94 -9.25 -18.62
CA GLU A 270 32.14 -9.63 -17.22
C GLU A 270 33.12 -8.69 -16.49
N LYS A 271 33.93 -7.92 -17.23
CA LYS A 271 34.81 -6.88 -16.67
C LYS A 271 34.08 -5.56 -16.42
N SER A 272 32.86 -5.40 -16.93
CA SER A 272 32.05 -4.23 -16.66
C SER A 272 31.64 -4.20 -15.19
N LYS A 273 31.68 -2.99 -14.64
CA LYS A 273 31.87 -2.77 -13.21
C LYS A 273 30.63 -2.08 -12.65
N GLY A 274 30.00 -2.67 -11.63
CA GLY A 274 28.82 -2.09 -10.96
C GLY A 274 27.52 -2.16 -11.78
N LEU A 275 27.48 -3.02 -12.79
CA LEU A 275 26.29 -3.24 -13.62
C LEU A 275 25.36 -4.27 -12.97
N PHE A 276 24.05 -4.09 -13.09
CA PHE A 276 23.09 -5.03 -12.53
C PHE A 276 23.13 -6.39 -13.23
N THR A 277 23.03 -7.47 -12.45
CA THR A 277 22.82 -8.81 -12.98
C THR A 277 21.73 -9.51 -12.17
N GLY A 278 20.73 -10.04 -12.87
CA GLY A 278 19.58 -10.63 -12.21
C GLY A 278 18.35 -10.72 -13.11
N ARG A 279 17.17 -10.65 -12.49
CA ARG A 279 15.88 -10.79 -13.14
C ARG A 279 15.01 -9.58 -12.88
N ILE A 280 14.31 -9.12 -13.90
CA ILE A 280 13.35 -8.02 -13.83
C ILE A 280 11.95 -8.47 -14.23
N TRP A 281 10.94 -7.85 -13.60
CA TRP A 281 9.53 -7.95 -13.94
C TRP A 281 9.10 -6.60 -14.51
N VAL A 282 8.66 -6.63 -15.76
CA VAL A 282 8.25 -5.45 -16.53
C VAL A 282 6.74 -5.50 -16.70
N GLU A 283 6.03 -4.47 -16.26
CA GLU A 283 4.57 -4.42 -16.44
C GLU A 283 4.17 -4.19 -17.90
N ASP A 284 3.02 -4.75 -18.29
CA ASP A 284 2.63 -4.94 -19.69
C ASP A 284 1.98 -3.73 -20.41
N HIS A 285 1.75 -2.61 -19.72
CA HIS A 285 1.12 -1.42 -20.32
C HIS A 285 2.17 -0.37 -20.71
N ASP A 286 2.93 0.12 -19.74
CA ASP A 286 3.87 1.24 -19.93
C ASP A 286 5.33 0.79 -19.98
N TYR A 287 5.61 -0.50 -19.76
CA TYR A 287 6.93 -1.14 -19.73
C TYR A 287 7.83 -0.70 -18.58
N ASN A 288 7.24 -0.30 -17.45
CA ASN A 288 7.98 0.00 -16.23
C ASN A 288 8.52 -1.29 -15.59
N ILE A 289 9.74 -1.23 -15.06
CA ILE A 289 10.26 -2.28 -14.17
C ILE A 289 9.59 -2.10 -12.81
N VAL A 290 8.82 -3.10 -12.36
CA VAL A 290 8.06 -3.06 -11.10
C VAL A 290 8.67 -3.91 -10.00
N ARG A 291 9.52 -4.88 -10.38
CA ARG A 291 10.33 -5.67 -9.45
C ARG A 291 11.64 -6.07 -10.11
N PHE A 292 12.72 -6.13 -9.35
CA PHE A 292 13.97 -6.71 -9.81
C PHE A 292 14.73 -7.37 -8.67
N ILE A 293 15.28 -8.55 -8.95
CA ILE A 293 16.04 -9.37 -8.00
C ILE A 293 17.40 -9.66 -8.60
N GLY A 294 18.46 -9.42 -7.85
CA GLY A 294 19.82 -9.67 -8.33
C GLY A 294 20.89 -9.07 -7.44
N THR A 295 22.04 -8.80 -8.06
CA THR A 295 23.20 -8.14 -7.45
C THR A 295 23.88 -7.25 -8.51
N TYR A 296 24.98 -6.59 -8.16
CA TYR A 296 25.80 -5.84 -9.12
C TYR A 296 27.13 -6.57 -9.40
N SER A 297 27.66 -6.38 -10.61
CA SER A 297 28.93 -6.97 -11.02
C SER A 297 30.11 -6.42 -10.21
N SER A 298 30.86 -7.32 -9.59
CA SER A 298 31.93 -6.97 -8.64
C SER A 298 33.08 -6.22 -9.31
N HIS A 299 33.62 -5.23 -8.59
CA HIS A 299 34.77 -4.41 -9.01
C HIS A 299 36.14 -5.00 -8.63
N SER A 300 36.21 -6.00 -7.74
CA SER A 300 37.44 -6.51 -7.11
C SER A 300 37.15 -7.72 -6.22
N ARG A 301 38.16 -8.55 -5.90
CA ARG A 301 38.09 -9.61 -4.86
C ARG A 301 37.71 -9.08 -3.46
N TYR A 302 37.69 -7.76 -3.28
CA TYR A 302 37.39 -7.07 -2.03
C TYR A 302 36.10 -6.22 -2.07
N THR A 303 35.38 -6.17 -3.20
CA THR A 303 34.11 -5.42 -3.31
C THR A 303 32.96 -6.42 -3.36
N TYR A 304 32.12 -6.41 -2.32
CA TYR A 304 30.97 -7.31 -2.16
C TYR A 304 29.68 -6.53 -2.41
N TYR A 305 28.90 -6.95 -3.41
CA TYR A 305 27.55 -6.43 -3.63
C TYR A 305 26.55 -7.43 -3.06
N LEU A 306 25.59 -6.91 -2.30
CA LEU A 306 24.56 -7.70 -1.66
C LEU A 306 23.55 -8.18 -2.70
N HIS A 307 22.95 -9.35 -2.47
CA HIS A 307 21.75 -9.78 -3.16
C HIS A 307 20.54 -9.06 -2.58
N PHE A 308 19.66 -8.60 -3.46
CA PHE A 308 18.47 -7.85 -3.05
C PHE A 308 17.29 -8.10 -3.99
N ASP A 309 16.08 -7.87 -3.45
CA ASP A 309 14.79 -7.87 -4.13
C ASP A 309 14.13 -6.50 -3.93
N SER A 310 14.02 -5.73 -5.01
CA SER A 310 13.51 -4.36 -5.00
C SER A 310 12.15 -4.28 -5.68
N TRP A 311 11.19 -3.64 -5.01
CA TRP A 311 9.80 -3.51 -5.44
C TRP A 311 9.40 -2.06 -5.63
N ARG A 312 8.75 -1.78 -6.77
CA ARG A 312 8.14 -0.49 -7.07
C ARG A 312 6.61 -0.61 -7.04
N LEU A 313 5.97 0.35 -6.40
CA LEU A 313 4.52 0.43 -6.29
C LEU A 313 3.98 1.48 -7.25
N ASN A 314 2.77 1.28 -7.76
CA ASN A 314 2.10 2.32 -8.53
C ASN A 314 1.47 3.33 -7.57
N LEU A 315 2.10 4.49 -7.45
CA LEU A 315 1.76 5.51 -6.45
C LEU A 315 0.89 6.64 -7.01
N GLN A 316 0.98 6.87 -8.32
CA GLN A 316 0.12 7.73 -9.11
C GLN A 316 -0.13 7.05 -10.47
N PRO A 317 -1.17 7.42 -11.23
CA PRO A 317 -1.39 6.90 -12.59
C PRO A 317 -0.10 6.97 -13.43
N GLY A 318 0.38 5.82 -13.90
CA GLY A 318 1.62 5.70 -14.70
C GLY A 318 2.95 5.88 -13.94
N LEU A 319 2.94 6.24 -12.65
CA LEU A 319 4.15 6.48 -11.85
C LEU A 319 4.45 5.29 -10.91
N TRP A 320 5.56 4.60 -11.18
CA TRP A 320 6.04 3.48 -10.38
C TRP A 320 7.30 3.88 -9.60
N LEU A 321 7.22 3.84 -8.27
CA LEU A 321 8.30 4.30 -7.39
C LEU A 321 8.68 3.21 -6.36
N PRO A 322 9.96 3.12 -5.98
CA PRO A 322 10.43 2.19 -4.95
C PRO A 322 9.63 2.33 -3.65
N GLY A 323 9.18 1.22 -3.09
CA GLY A 323 8.55 1.20 -1.77
C GLY A 323 9.26 0.27 -0.79
N TYR A 324 9.80 -0.84 -1.30
CA TYR A 324 10.35 -1.91 -0.48
C TYR A 324 11.59 -2.51 -1.13
N ILE A 325 12.60 -2.80 -0.32
CA ILE A 325 13.78 -3.56 -0.71
C ILE A 325 14.05 -4.58 0.40
N TYR A 326 14.28 -5.82 0.01
CA TYR A 326 14.75 -6.88 0.89
C TYR A 326 16.15 -7.28 0.46
N SER A 327 17.05 -7.52 1.41
CA SER A 327 18.38 -8.07 1.12
C SER A 327 18.75 -9.11 2.15
N GLU A 328 19.31 -10.22 1.66
CA GLU A 328 19.70 -11.38 2.46
C GLU A 328 20.99 -11.98 1.90
N GLU A 329 21.89 -12.34 2.81
CA GLU A 329 23.09 -13.11 2.52
C GLU A 329 23.16 -14.26 3.51
N SER A 330 23.41 -15.47 3.00
CA SER A 330 23.54 -16.69 3.83
C SER A 330 24.86 -17.43 3.55
N ASP A 331 25.66 -16.96 2.60
CA ASP A 331 26.84 -17.68 2.12
C ASP A 331 28.00 -17.58 3.11
N GLY A 332 28.36 -18.74 3.68
CA GLY A 332 29.55 -18.96 4.50
C GLY A 332 30.89 -18.88 3.74
N ARG A 333 30.93 -18.29 2.53
CA ARG A 333 32.20 -18.12 1.81
C ARG A 333 33.04 -17.10 2.58
N PRO A 334 34.25 -17.47 3.04
CA PRO A 334 35.11 -16.53 3.73
C PRO A 334 35.48 -15.43 2.74
N ALA A 335 34.96 -14.23 2.98
CA ALA A 335 35.58 -13.05 2.39
C ALA A 335 37.07 -13.08 2.81
N SER A 336 37.96 -12.81 1.85
CA SER A 336 39.41 -12.97 2.08
C SER A 336 39.82 -12.26 3.38
N PRO A 337 40.75 -12.81 4.20
CA PRO A 337 41.18 -12.16 5.43
C PRO A 337 41.49 -10.67 5.17
N PRO A 338 40.94 -9.73 5.95
CA PRO A 338 40.43 -9.87 7.33
C PRO A 338 38.91 -10.06 7.49
N PHE A 339 38.17 -10.47 6.46
CA PHE A 339 36.71 -10.39 6.44
C PHE A 339 35.98 -11.64 6.96
N ARG A 340 34.89 -11.45 7.72
CA ARG A 340 34.00 -12.53 8.20
C ARG A 340 32.90 -12.83 7.16
N THR A 341 32.33 -14.03 7.22
CA THR A 341 31.14 -14.42 6.45
C THR A 341 29.98 -13.48 6.74
N LEU A 342 29.29 -13.03 5.68
CA LEU A 342 28.12 -12.16 5.79
C LEU A 342 26.88 -13.06 5.88
N HIS A 343 26.29 -13.15 7.06
CA HIS A 343 24.98 -13.79 7.26
C HIS A 343 24.04 -12.76 7.88
N PHE A 344 23.10 -12.23 7.10
CA PHE A 344 22.17 -11.21 7.57
C PHE A 344 20.89 -11.18 6.73
N LYS A 345 19.84 -10.57 7.29
CA LYS A 345 18.63 -10.14 6.59
C LYS A 345 18.42 -8.65 6.82
N SER A 346 17.76 -7.99 5.87
CA SER A 346 17.45 -6.57 5.98
C SER A 346 16.22 -6.17 5.19
N GLN A 347 15.55 -5.12 5.70
CA GLN A 347 14.46 -4.43 5.01
C GLN A 347 14.84 -2.97 4.86
N THR A 348 14.69 -2.44 3.65
CA THR A 348 14.63 -1.01 3.39
C THR A 348 13.21 -0.63 2.96
N ARG A 349 12.67 0.43 3.57
CA ARG A 349 11.36 1.00 3.25
C ARG A 349 11.55 2.44 2.80
N LEU A 350 10.84 2.82 1.73
CA LEU A 350 10.85 4.18 1.21
C LEU A 350 9.45 4.79 1.32
N TRP A 351 9.36 6.03 1.78
CA TRP A 351 8.11 6.81 1.85
C TRP A 351 8.37 8.32 1.85
N GLY A 352 7.31 9.12 1.88
CA GLY A 352 7.42 10.57 1.82
C GLY A 352 7.78 11.06 0.43
N TYR A 353 7.17 10.50 -0.62
CA TYR A 353 7.33 11.03 -1.98
C TYR A 353 6.54 12.33 -2.21
N ASP A 354 5.47 12.59 -1.43
CA ASP A 354 4.64 13.79 -1.52
C ASP A 354 4.74 14.67 -0.25
N VAL A 355 5.97 15.01 0.14
CA VAL A 355 6.21 15.87 1.32
C VAL A 355 5.61 17.26 1.12
N GLU A 356 5.56 17.76 -0.12
CA GLU A 356 4.99 19.08 -0.40
C GLU A 356 3.49 19.11 -0.11
N ARG A 357 2.70 18.11 -0.51
CA ARG A 357 1.29 18.08 -0.11
C ARG A 357 1.12 17.94 1.40
N LEU A 358 1.97 17.19 2.09
CA LEU A 358 1.96 17.13 3.57
C LEU A 358 2.24 18.50 4.21
N LYS A 359 3.10 19.33 3.59
CA LYS A 359 3.36 20.70 4.03
C LYS A 359 2.18 21.63 3.76
N HIS A 360 1.50 21.48 2.61
CA HIS A 360 0.44 22.38 2.17
C HIS A 360 -0.99 21.99 2.61
N GLU A 361 -1.28 20.70 2.85
CA GLU A 361 -2.58 20.26 3.40
C GLU A 361 -2.83 20.99 4.73
N ASP A 362 -1.84 21.10 5.62
CA ASP A 362 -1.96 21.83 6.89
C ASP A 362 -2.07 23.36 6.70
N GLU A 363 -1.37 23.95 5.73
CA GLU A 363 -1.35 25.41 5.52
C GLU A 363 -2.65 25.96 4.89
N PHE A 364 -3.35 25.17 4.06
CA PHE A 364 -4.58 25.59 3.37
C PHE A 364 -5.88 25.02 3.96
N THR A 365 -5.88 23.86 4.61
CA THR A 365 -7.07 23.43 5.40
C THR A 365 -7.30 24.32 6.62
N GLN A 366 -6.26 24.99 7.14
CA GLN A 366 -6.44 26.08 8.11
C GLN A 366 -7.18 27.30 7.55
N ILE A 367 -7.24 27.47 6.22
CA ILE A 367 -7.88 28.62 5.55
C ILE A 367 -9.28 28.24 5.02
N GLN A 368 -9.54 26.97 4.71
CA GLN A 368 -10.86 26.49 4.27
C GLN A 368 -11.32 25.29 5.11
N VAL A 369 -12.46 25.48 5.80
CA VAL A 369 -13.37 24.51 6.47
C VAL A 369 -13.40 24.57 8.01
N ASP A 370 -14.46 25.20 8.54
CA ASP A 370 -15.28 24.88 9.73
C ASP A 370 -14.66 24.50 11.11
N SER A 371 -13.34 24.47 11.29
CA SER A 371 -12.70 24.15 12.58
C SER A 371 -12.23 25.38 13.38
N VAL A 372 -12.30 26.58 12.80
CA VAL A 372 -12.20 27.82 13.59
C VAL A 372 -13.58 28.06 14.19
N THR A 373 -13.80 27.53 15.39
CA THR A 373 -14.95 27.97 16.19
C THR A 373 -14.72 29.46 16.47
N ASP A 374 -15.63 30.32 16.01
CA ASP A 374 -15.61 31.72 16.37
C ASP A 374 -15.90 31.85 17.88
N GLU A 375 -14.84 31.88 18.69
CA GLU A 375 -14.96 32.05 20.14
C GLU A 375 -15.19 33.51 20.54
N SER A 376 -15.46 34.42 19.58
CA SER A 376 -15.80 35.82 19.89
C SER A 376 -17.09 35.95 20.72
N GLU A 377 -17.98 34.94 20.70
CA GLU A 377 -19.15 34.86 21.57
C GLU A 377 -18.79 34.64 23.06
N SER A 378 -17.58 34.16 23.40
CA SER A 378 -17.17 33.99 24.80
C SER A 378 -16.85 35.32 25.49
N GLY A 379 -16.41 36.33 24.71
CA GLY A 379 -16.17 37.72 25.14
C GLY A 379 -15.27 37.90 26.36
N LYS A 380 -14.55 36.86 26.80
CA LYS A 380 -13.78 36.83 28.05
C LYS A 380 -12.37 36.35 27.77
N ASP A 381 -11.41 37.07 28.33
CA ASP A 381 -10.01 36.66 28.31
C ASP A 381 -9.82 35.32 29.05
N ALA A 382 -9.00 34.43 28.49
CA ALA A 382 -8.61 33.19 29.15
C ALA A 382 -7.92 33.50 30.49
N GLY A 383 -8.37 32.86 31.57
CA GLY A 383 -7.71 32.98 32.87
C GLY A 383 -6.29 32.39 32.86
N PRO A 384 -5.40 32.70 33.82
CA PRO A 384 -4.01 32.22 33.79
C PRO A 384 -3.85 30.69 33.68
N VAL A 385 -4.75 29.92 34.29
CA VAL A 385 -4.73 28.44 34.22
C VAL A 385 -5.16 27.93 32.85
N GLU A 386 -6.17 28.57 32.26
CA GLU A 386 -6.67 28.24 30.93
C GLU A 386 -5.64 28.60 29.85
N ALA A 387 -5.05 29.80 29.95
CA ALA A 387 -3.96 30.23 29.10
C ALA A 387 -2.75 29.26 29.15
N GLN A 388 -2.40 28.76 30.34
CA GLN A 388 -1.34 27.75 30.50
C GLN A 388 -1.69 26.43 29.78
N ARG A 389 -2.95 25.98 29.83
CA ARG A 389 -3.40 24.76 29.14
C ARG A 389 -3.39 24.94 27.62
N MET A 390 -3.85 26.09 27.13
CA MET A 390 -3.79 26.44 25.71
C MET A 390 -2.34 26.48 25.23
N TRP A 391 -1.42 27.01 26.04
CA TRP A 391 0.01 27.05 25.73
C TRP A 391 0.65 25.66 25.67
N GLU A 392 0.30 24.76 26.60
CA GLU A 392 0.72 23.36 26.57
C GLU A 392 0.16 22.63 25.34
N ARG A 393 -1.09 22.93 24.94
CA ARG A 393 -1.70 22.36 23.73
C ARG A 393 -1.03 22.84 22.45
N MET A 394 -0.67 24.12 22.38
CA MET A 394 0.11 24.67 21.26
C MET A 394 1.48 23.99 21.13
N ALA A 395 2.16 23.73 22.25
CA ALA A 395 3.42 22.99 22.25
C ALA A 395 3.28 21.56 21.71
N GLU A 396 2.18 20.90 22.04
CA GLU A 396 1.83 19.59 21.52
C GLU A 396 1.54 19.62 20.02
N ASP A 397 0.65 20.51 19.57
CA ASP A 397 0.25 20.63 18.17
C ASP A 397 1.45 20.95 17.28
N ASN A 398 2.28 21.93 17.67
CA ASN A 398 3.50 22.27 16.92
C ASN A 398 4.46 21.08 16.76
N ALA A 399 4.63 20.27 17.80
CA ALA A 399 5.53 19.12 17.77
C ALA A 399 4.97 17.99 16.89
N VAL A 400 3.68 17.70 16.98
CA VAL A 400 3.00 16.71 16.14
C VAL A 400 3.01 17.15 14.67
N ASP A 401 2.72 18.41 14.40
CA ASP A 401 2.69 18.99 13.05
C ASP A 401 4.08 18.95 12.41
N HIS A 402 5.14 19.31 13.16
CA HIS A 402 6.52 19.21 12.65
C HIS A 402 6.84 17.77 12.26
N LEU A 403 6.58 16.80 13.14
CA LEU A 403 6.85 15.38 12.88
C LEU A 403 6.03 14.83 11.70
N GLN A 404 4.79 15.29 11.51
CA GLN A 404 3.96 14.94 10.35
C GLN A 404 4.53 15.55 9.06
N LYS A 405 4.84 16.85 9.06
CA LYS A 405 5.34 17.61 7.90
C LYS A 405 6.63 17.04 7.32
N ILE A 406 7.52 16.53 8.18
CA ILE A 406 8.77 15.92 7.73
C ILE A 406 8.62 14.43 7.35
N GLY A 407 7.44 13.84 7.59
CA GLY A 407 7.10 12.46 7.24
C GLY A 407 7.50 11.42 8.28
N LEU A 408 7.70 11.79 9.54
CA LEU A 408 7.96 10.83 10.63
C LEU A 408 6.68 10.33 11.27
N ILE A 409 5.65 11.18 11.45
CA ILE A 409 4.31 10.78 11.90
C ILE A 409 3.38 10.64 10.69
N ALA A 410 2.58 9.57 10.68
CA ALA A 410 1.56 9.35 9.66
C ALA A 410 0.43 10.39 9.78
N PRO A 411 -0.16 10.88 8.68
CA PRO A 411 -1.43 11.59 8.73
C PRO A 411 -2.51 10.74 9.40
N GLN A 412 -3.45 11.38 10.08
CA GLN A 412 -4.53 10.68 10.77
C GLN A 412 -5.28 9.74 9.82
N GLY A 413 -5.48 8.49 10.26
CA GLY A 413 -6.15 7.46 9.48
C GLY A 413 -6.87 6.41 10.33
N ASP A 414 -7.12 5.25 9.75
CA ASP A 414 -7.90 4.19 10.40
C ASP A 414 -7.11 3.49 11.52
N VAL A 415 -5.78 3.43 11.42
CA VAL A 415 -4.93 2.88 12.48
C VAL A 415 -5.04 3.74 13.76
N ASP A 416 -5.03 5.07 13.63
CA ASP A 416 -5.21 6.00 14.75
C ASP A 416 -6.57 5.77 15.46
N LYS A 417 -7.64 5.48 14.69
CA LYS A 417 -8.96 5.17 15.26
C LYS A 417 -8.98 3.87 16.06
N ILE A 418 -8.22 2.86 15.63
CA ILE A 418 -8.07 1.59 16.37
C ILE A 418 -7.37 1.87 17.71
N LEU A 419 -6.26 2.63 17.70
CA LEU A 419 -5.57 3.03 18.92
C LEU A 419 -6.49 3.83 19.85
N GLN A 420 -7.22 4.80 19.28
CA GLN A 420 -8.16 5.63 20.02
C GLN A 420 -9.28 4.81 20.66
N THR A 421 -9.76 3.76 20.00
CA THR A 421 -10.78 2.85 20.56
C THR A 421 -10.27 2.16 21.82
N VAL A 422 -9.03 1.65 21.79
CA VAL A 422 -8.42 0.99 22.96
C VAL A 422 -8.20 1.99 24.10
N VAL A 423 -7.69 3.20 23.80
CA VAL A 423 -7.51 4.27 24.80
C VAL A 423 -8.84 4.70 25.41
N ASN A 424 -9.88 4.90 24.59
CA ASN A 424 -11.21 5.27 25.08
C ASN A 424 -11.79 4.20 26.01
N ASN A 425 -11.61 2.91 25.69
CA ASN A 425 -12.01 1.82 26.57
C ASN A 425 -11.31 1.92 27.94
N LEU A 426 -10.02 2.22 27.98
CA LEU A 426 -9.27 2.41 29.23
C LEU A 426 -9.76 3.63 30.02
N ILE A 427 -9.99 4.78 29.35
CA ILE A 427 -10.50 6.01 29.97
C ILE A 427 -11.87 5.77 30.60
N ILE A 428 -12.80 5.19 29.85
CA ILE A 428 -14.20 4.99 30.29
C ILE A 428 -14.26 4.00 31.45
N THR A 429 -13.58 2.85 31.33
CA THR A 429 -13.61 1.82 32.38
C THR A 429 -12.96 2.27 33.69
N ASN A 430 -11.97 3.17 33.61
CA ASN A 430 -11.31 3.75 34.78
C ASN A 430 -11.90 5.08 35.25
N LYS A 431 -12.94 5.59 34.58
CA LYS A 431 -13.60 6.87 34.90
C LYS A 431 -12.60 8.03 34.99
N LEU A 432 -11.66 8.10 34.04
CA LEU A 432 -10.67 9.16 34.00
C LEU A 432 -11.29 10.45 33.43
N GLU A 433 -11.13 11.55 34.16
CA GLU A 433 -11.49 12.89 33.70
C GLU A 433 -10.23 13.60 33.19
N ILE A 434 -10.00 13.54 31.88
CA ILE A 434 -8.81 14.11 31.22
C ILE A 434 -9.26 15.24 30.30
N ILE A 435 -8.66 16.42 30.45
CA ILE A 435 -8.94 17.61 29.63
C ILE A 435 -7.60 18.27 29.28
N PRO A 436 -7.27 18.49 27.99
CA PRO A 436 -8.06 18.16 26.79
C PRO A 436 -8.07 16.66 26.45
N ASP A 437 -8.89 16.27 25.48
CA ASP A 437 -9.01 14.88 25.04
C ASP A 437 -7.68 14.29 24.56
N VAL A 438 -7.49 13.01 24.88
CA VAL A 438 -6.33 12.21 24.48
C VAL A 438 -6.42 11.85 22.99
N ARG A 439 -5.33 12.06 22.26
CA ARG A 439 -5.21 11.69 20.84
C ARG A 439 -4.22 10.54 20.68
N CYS A 440 -4.38 9.73 19.64
CA CYS A 440 -3.40 8.71 19.26
C CYS A 440 -2.82 9.03 17.89
N ARG A 441 -1.50 8.89 17.72
CA ARG A 441 -0.79 9.04 16.45
C ARG A 441 0.23 7.92 16.26
N VAL A 442 0.61 7.68 15.01
CA VAL A 442 1.57 6.61 14.66
C VAL A 442 2.85 7.20 14.10
N LEU A 443 3.98 6.85 14.72
CA LEU A 443 5.31 7.12 14.19
C LEU A 443 5.68 6.03 13.17
N LEU A 444 6.19 6.40 12.00
CA LEU A 444 6.38 5.49 10.87
C LEU A 444 7.59 4.56 10.98
N THR A 445 8.43 4.76 11.99
CA THR A 445 9.69 4.06 12.19
C THR A 445 9.53 2.63 12.72
N SER A 446 10.56 1.80 12.50
CA SER A 446 10.64 0.40 12.93
C SER A 446 11.06 0.18 14.39
N PRO A 447 11.88 1.02 15.06
CA PRO A 447 12.22 0.80 16.45
C PRO A 447 10.99 0.79 17.33
N LEU A 448 10.97 -0.07 18.34
CA LEU A 448 9.85 -0.29 19.24
C LEU A 448 9.82 0.85 20.25
N GLU A 449 8.96 1.82 20.01
CA GLU A 449 8.85 3.00 20.87
C GLU A 449 7.40 3.45 21.02
N SER A 450 7.12 3.95 22.22
CA SER A 450 5.90 4.65 22.58
C SER A 450 6.28 5.82 23.51
N PHE A 451 5.56 6.92 23.39
CA PHE A 451 5.74 8.10 24.23
C PHE A 451 4.52 9.03 24.14
N THR A 452 4.48 10.03 25.00
CA THR A 452 3.47 11.09 24.98
C THR A 452 4.04 12.43 24.51
N ILE A 453 3.36 13.11 23.60
CA ILE A 453 3.52 14.54 23.31
C ILE A 453 2.32 15.26 23.90
N GLY A 454 2.44 15.81 25.11
CA GLY A 454 1.28 16.40 25.80
C GLY A 454 0.20 15.34 26.03
N HIS A 455 -1.00 15.55 25.46
CA HIS A 455 -2.11 14.60 25.50
C HIS A 455 -2.18 13.69 24.25
N THR A 456 -1.16 13.71 23.40
CA THR A 456 -1.07 12.79 22.25
C THR A 456 -0.18 11.61 22.59
N ILE A 457 -0.73 10.40 22.57
CA ILE A 457 0.01 9.14 22.64
C ILE A 457 0.54 8.82 21.23
N VAL A 458 1.84 8.60 21.12
CA VAL A 458 2.52 8.20 19.89
C VAL A 458 3.05 6.78 20.04
N VAL A 459 2.74 5.92 19.07
CA VAL A 459 3.22 4.53 19.02
C VAL A 459 3.90 4.29 17.68
N SER A 460 5.07 3.63 17.66
CA SER A 460 5.75 3.33 16.41
C SER A 460 5.10 2.19 15.63
N ARG A 461 5.18 2.27 14.30
CA ARG A 461 4.75 1.24 13.37
C ARG A 461 5.39 -0.09 13.70
N GLY A 462 6.68 -0.09 14.01
CA GLY A 462 7.40 -1.30 14.40
C GLY A 462 6.81 -1.97 15.65
N LEU A 463 6.46 -1.19 16.69
CA LEU A 463 5.80 -1.72 17.88
C LEU A 463 4.43 -2.31 17.54
N LEU A 464 3.63 -1.62 16.73
CA LEU A 464 2.33 -2.12 16.29
C LEU A 464 2.41 -3.41 15.44
N ASP A 465 3.48 -3.56 14.64
CA ASP A 465 3.71 -4.74 13.80
C ASP A 465 3.96 -6.01 14.64
N VAL A 466 4.65 -5.89 15.79
CA VAL A 466 5.17 -7.04 16.56
C VAL A 466 4.27 -7.47 17.72
N LEU A 467 3.32 -6.63 18.16
CA LEU A 467 2.40 -6.97 19.23
C LEU A 467 1.53 -8.18 18.81
N PRO A 468 1.29 -9.19 19.65
CA PRO A 468 0.54 -10.38 19.25
C PRO A 468 -0.98 -10.14 19.20
N ASP A 469 -1.53 -9.26 20.04
CA ASP A 469 -2.97 -9.03 20.14
C ASP A 469 -3.32 -7.63 20.72
N GLU A 470 -4.61 -7.37 20.88
CA GLU A 470 -5.15 -6.13 21.44
C GLU A 470 -4.85 -5.98 22.95
N ALA A 471 -4.69 -7.07 23.70
CA ALA A 471 -4.36 -7.01 25.12
C ALA A 471 -2.92 -6.49 25.32
N SER A 472 -1.96 -6.99 24.52
CA SER A 472 -0.60 -6.46 24.49
C SER A 472 -0.56 -5.00 24.02
N LEU A 473 -1.40 -4.61 23.06
CA LEU A 473 -1.55 -3.21 22.66
C LEU A 473 -2.09 -2.35 23.82
N SER A 474 -3.10 -2.83 24.53
CA SER A 474 -3.67 -2.13 25.67
C SER A 474 -2.66 -1.88 26.78
N MET A 475 -1.71 -2.80 27.00
CA MET A 475 -0.63 -2.63 27.96
C MET A 475 0.26 -1.43 27.61
N ILE A 476 0.69 -1.33 26.35
CA ILE A 476 1.50 -0.20 25.87
C ILE A 476 0.71 1.12 26.02
N LEU A 477 -0.55 1.13 25.58
CA LEU A 477 -1.38 2.33 25.65
C LEU A 477 -1.74 2.73 27.08
N ALA A 478 -1.91 1.78 28.00
CA ALA A 478 -2.15 2.06 29.41
C ALA A 478 -0.95 2.70 30.09
N HIS A 479 0.28 2.32 29.71
CA HIS A 479 1.51 2.99 30.17
C HIS A 479 1.52 4.46 29.76
N GLU A 480 1.35 4.74 28.47
CA GLU A 480 1.38 6.12 27.97
C GLU A 480 0.20 6.97 28.48
N LEU A 481 -1.00 6.38 28.58
CA LEU A 481 -2.16 7.02 29.19
C LEU A 481 -1.92 7.35 30.66
N SER A 482 -1.13 6.55 31.37
CA SER A 482 -0.78 6.79 32.77
C SER A 482 0.08 8.04 32.93
N HIS A 483 1.01 8.33 32.03
CA HIS A 483 1.73 9.60 32.03
C HIS A 483 0.78 10.81 31.91
N ILE A 484 -0.22 10.71 31.04
CA ILE A 484 -1.24 11.76 30.86
C ILE A 484 -2.08 11.90 32.14
N ALA A 485 -2.59 10.79 32.68
CA ALA A 485 -3.43 10.78 33.87
C ALA A 485 -2.70 11.28 35.14
N LEU A 486 -1.38 11.10 35.22
CA LEU A 486 -0.53 11.61 36.29
C LEU A 486 -0.11 13.08 36.08
N GLY A 487 -0.45 13.68 34.93
CA GLY A 487 -0.15 15.07 34.61
C GLY A 487 1.33 15.32 34.29
N HIS A 488 2.05 14.33 33.76
CA HIS A 488 3.45 14.49 33.36
C HIS A 488 3.55 15.42 32.14
N ARG A 489 4.04 16.64 32.36
CA ARG A 489 3.91 17.73 31.39
C ARG A 489 4.91 17.66 30.24
N ILE A 490 4.52 18.21 29.09
CA ILE A 490 5.41 18.46 27.95
C ILE A 490 6.33 19.66 28.22
N ASN A 491 7.47 19.72 27.54
CA ASN A 491 8.30 20.92 27.47
C ASN A 491 7.59 22.04 26.70
N THR A 492 7.05 23.03 27.42
CA THR A 492 6.32 24.16 26.85
C THR A 492 7.15 25.07 25.92
N LYS A 493 8.48 24.89 25.85
CA LYS A 493 9.29 25.58 24.84
C LYS A 493 8.88 25.21 23.42
N LEU A 494 8.29 24.04 23.21
CA LEU A 494 7.80 23.60 21.90
C LEU A 494 6.60 24.43 21.41
N ALA A 495 5.99 25.30 22.24
CA ALA A 495 5.00 26.26 21.77
C ALA A 495 5.60 27.37 20.89
N PHE A 496 6.92 27.59 20.95
CA PHE A 496 7.58 28.59 20.13
C PHE A 496 8.04 27.98 18.79
N ASN A 497 7.54 28.53 17.67
CA ASN A 497 7.82 28.02 16.32
C ASN A 497 9.30 28.06 15.94
N ASP A 498 10.08 28.99 16.49
CA ASP A 498 11.54 29.08 16.24
C ASP A 498 12.28 27.81 16.67
N ARG A 499 11.70 27.02 17.58
CA ARG A 499 12.29 25.76 18.04
C ARG A 499 12.33 24.69 16.96
N PHE A 500 11.54 24.81 15.91
CA PHE A 500 11.50 23.88 14.77
C PHE A 500 12.31 24.37 13.56
N PHE A 501 13.01 25.50 13.67
CA PHE A 501 13.85 26.03 12.59
C PHE A 501 15.22 25.36 12.58
N PHE A 502 15.25 24.12 12.12
CA PHE A 502 16.47 23.33 11.91
C PHE A 502 16.26 22.35 10.74
N PRO A 503 17.34 21.86 10.09
CA PRO A 503 17.22 20.84 9.05
C PRO A 503 16.55 19.58 9.59
N ASP A 504 15.54 19.04 8.88
CA ASP A 504 14.70 17.91 9.28
C ASP A 504 15.49 16.74 9.88
N GLU A 505 16.68 16.45 9.34
CA GLU A 505 17.52 15.34 9.76
C GLU A 505 18.07 15.51 11.17
N ASN A 506 17.98 16.70 11.76
CA ASN A 506 18.37 16.92 13.16
C ASN A 506 17.22 16.70 14.16
N THR A 507 16.05 16.21 13.71
CA THR A 507 14.85 16.10 14.55
C THR A 507 15.10 15.28 15.81
N PHE A 508 15.74 14.10 15.71
CA PHE A 508 16.00 13.23 16.87
C PHE A 508 17.04 13.78 17.86
N GLN A 509 17.81 14.82 17.49
CA GLN A 509 18.73 15.51 18.40
C GLN A 509 18.10 16.77 19.00
N ARG A 510 16.98 17.24 18.45
CA ARG A 510 16.32 18.49 18.82
C ARG A 510 15.04 18.28 19.61
N LEU A 511 14.34 17.18 19.36
CA LEU A 511 13.15 16.76 20.08
C LEU A 511 13.47 15.56 20.96
N ASP A 512 12.99 15.62 22.20
CA ASP A 512 13.15 14.58 23.20
C ASP A 512 11.89 14.61 24.10
N PHE A 513 11.23 13.46 24.19
CA PHE A 513 10.03 13.25 25.00
C PHE A 513 10.28 12.21 26.09
N ALA A 514 11.55 11.85 26.34
CA ALA A 514 11.91 10.96 27.41
C ALA A 514 11.58 11.57 28.79
N ARG A 515 11.11 10.71 29.69
CA ARG A 515 10.78 10.95 31.08
C ARG A 515 11.89 10.48 32.00
N ASN A 516 11.88 10.99 33.22
CA ASN A 516 12.79 10.53 34.25
C ASN A 516 12.32 9.17 34.82
N ALA A 517 13.20 8.46 35.54
CA ALA A 517 12.90 7.12 36.05
C ALA A 517 11.72 7.08 37.05
N ALA A 518 11.51 8.13 37.84
CA ALA A 518 10.40 8.18 38.80
C ALA A 518 9.06 8.34 38.10
N ASP A 519 9.01 9.13 37.03
CA ASP A 519 7.83 9.28 36.18
C ASP A 519 7.48 7.95 35.50
N GLU A 520 8.48 7.19 35.02
CA GLU A 520 8.29 5.87 34.42
C GLU A 520 7.74 4.85 35.43
N GLU A 521 8.31 4.79 36.64
CA GLU A 521 7.85 3.89 37.70
C GLU A 521 6.41 4.23 38.15
N ALA A 522 6.10 5.53 38.28
CA ALA A 522 4.75 5.99 38.61
C ALA A 522 3.73 5.60 37.51
N ALA A 523 4.14 5.71 36.24
CA ALA A 523 3.31 5.33 35.11
C ALA A 523 3.08 3.81 35.04
N ASP A 524 4.12 2.99 35.26
CA ASP A 524 4.01 1.53 35.33
C ASP A 524 2.96 1.11 36.39
N HIS A 525 3.06 1.65 37.60
CA HIS A 525 2.14 1.35 38.69
C HIS A 525 0.71 1.84 38.41
N LYS A 526 0.56 2.99 37.78
CA LYS A 526 -0.77 3.47 37.38
C LYS A 526 -1.34 2.62 36.24
N ALA A 527 -0.51 2.16 35.30
CA ALA A 527 -0.92 1.35 34.17
C ALA A 527 -1.44 -0.02 34.61
N THR A 528 -0.81 -0.67 35.60
CA THR A 528 -1.34 -1.92 36.16
C THR A 528 -2.72 -1.73 36.79
N GLN A 529 -2.97 -0.60 37.47
CA GLN A 529 -4.31 -0.24 37.97
C GLN A 529 -5.30 -0.03 36.83
N LEU A 530 -4.90 0.69 35.77
CA LEU A 530 -5.78 0.93 34.61
C LEU A 530 -6.17 -0.38 33.93
N LEU A 531 -5.21 -1.30 33.77
CA LEU A 531 -5.42 -2.60 33.13
C LEU A 531 -6.28 -3.53 33.99
N ALA A 532 -6.12 -3.52 35.31
CA ALA A 532 -6.92 -4.34 36.23
C ALA A 532 -8.43 -4.01 36.16
N ASN A 533 -8.76 -2.76 35.88
CA ASN A 533 -10.14 -2.29 35.72
C ASN A 533 -10.62 -2.30 34.24
N SER A 534 -9.83 -2.84 33.33
CA SER A 534 -10.13 -2.81 31.89
C SER A 534 -10.81 -4.09 31.38
N PRO A 535 -11.36 -4.08 30.15
CA PRO A 535 -11.84 -5.28 29.48
C PRO A 535 -10.74 -6.32 29.18
N TYR A 536 -9.46 -5.93 29.32
CA TYR A 536 -8.30 -6.76 28.96
C TYR A 536 -7.70 -7.52 30.14
N LYS A 537 -8.17 -7.27 31.37
CA LYS A 537 -7.61 -7.81 32.63
C LYS A 537 -7.39 -9.34 32.62
N ASP A 538 -8.30 -10.08 31.97
CA ASP A 538 -8.28 -11.54 31.93
C ASP A 538 -7.43 -12.10 30.76
N LYS A 539 -6.78 -11.22 29.99
CA LYS A 539 -5.96 -11.57 28.80
C LYS A 539 -4.54 -11.00 28.88
N LEU A 540 -4.09 -10.57 30.05
CA LEU A 540 -2.77 -9.94 30.21
C LEU A 540 -1.60 -10.94 30.16
N GLU A 541 -1.87 -12.25 30.14
CA GLU A 541 -0.84 -13.29 29.98
C GLU A 541 -0.04 -13.11 28.68
N THR A 542 -0.69 -12.76 27.57
CA THR A 542 -0.03 -12.52 26.28
C THR A 542 0.79 -11.23 26.27
N ALA A 543 0.34 -10.20 27.00
CA ALA A 543 1.09 -8.97 27.22
C ALA A 543 2.38 -9.25 28.01
N GLY A 544 2.29 -10.04 29.08
CA GLY A 544 3.45 -10.48 29.84
C GLY A 544 4.41 -11.37 29.03
N LEU A 545 3.88 -12.27 28.18
CA LEU A 545 4.70 -13.07 27.26
C LEU A 545 5.45 -12.21 26.25
N PHE A 546 4.81 -11.15 25.73
CA PHE A 546 5.47 -10.18 24.84
C PHE A 546 6.66 -9.52 25.53
N LEU A 547 6.50 -9.08 26.79
CA LEU A 547 7.61 -8.52 27.58
C LEU A 547 8.74 -9.54 27.80
N LYS A 548 8.42 -10.81 28.07
CA LYS A 548 9.44 -11.87 28.19
C LYS A 548 10.19 -12.11 26.88
N ALA A 549 9.49 -12.10 25.74
CA ALA A 549 10.11 -12.23 24.44
C ALA A 549 11.02 -11.04 24.11
N LEU A 550 10.59 -9.83 24.47
CA LEU A 550 11.39 -8.61 24.35
C LEU A 550 12.67 -8.72 25.21
N GLN A 551 12.55 -9.14 26.48
CA GLN A 551 13.69 -9.34 27.38
C GLN A 551 14.68 -10.37 26.88
N ALA A 552 14.18 -11.47 26.32
CA ALA A 552 15.03 -12.52 25.76
C ALA A 552 15.78 -12.03 24.51
N SER A 553 15.17 -11.15 23.72
CA SER A 553 15.70 -10.69 22.43
C SER A 553 16.55 -9.43 22.54
N GLY A 554 16.35 -8.60 23.58
CA GLY A 554 16.98 -7.30 23.78
C GLY A 554 18.51 -7.28 23.62
N PRO A 555 19.27 -8.24 24.18
CA PRO A 555 20.72 -8.29 24.00
C PRO A 555 21.18 -8.45 22.54
N ALA A 556 20.38 -9.13 21.71
CA ALA A 556 20.67 -9.37 20.30
C ALA A 556 20.12 -8.27 19.38
N LEU A 557 19.10 -7.52 19.81
CA LEU A 557 18.39 -6.53 19.00
C LEU A 557 18.43 -5.10 19.60
N PRO A 558 19.60 -4.58 20.01
CA PRO A 558 19.69 -3.30 20.72
C PRO A 558 19.21 -2.09 19.92
N SER A 559 19.26 -2.13 18.59
CA SER A 559 18.81 -1.03 17.72
C SER A 559 17.28 -1.00 17.59
N LEU A 560 16.65 -2.18 17.55
CA LEU A 560 15.19 -2.31 17.50
C LEU A 560 14.52 -1.78 18.76
N ILE A 561 15.13 -1.98 19.93
CA ILE A 561 14.56 -1.55 21.23
C ILE A 561 15.10 -0.19 21.71
N ARG A 562 15.92 0.48 20.88
CA ARG A 562 16.42 1.83 21.19
C ARG A 562 15.43 2.84 20.60
N PRO A 563 14.73 3.61 21.43
CA PRO A 563 13.83 4.66 20.97
C PRO A 563 14.63 5.82 20.38
N HIS A 564 13.96 6.60 19.54
CA HIS A 564 14.48 7.86 19.03
C HIS A 564 14.03 9.04 19.86
N LEU A 565 12.77 9.02 20.29
CA LEU A 565 12.08 10.18 20.86
C LEU A 565 11.60 9.95 22.30
N GLY A 566 11.33 8.70 22.67
CA GLY A 566 10.82 8.34 23.98
C GLY A 566 11.83 7.64 24.90
N ASN A 567 11.31 7.03 25.97
CA ASN A 567 12.07 6.17 26.87
C ASN A 567 12.26 4.78 26.26
N ARG A 568 13.33 4.09 26.69
CA ARG A 568 13.54 2.67 26.35
C ARG A 568 12.50 1.82 27.07
N LEU A 569 11.98 0.79 26.41
CA LEU A 569 11.14 -0.21 27.09
C LEU A 569 11.95 -1.02 28.13
N GLU A 570 13.28 -1.03 28.00
CA GLU A 570 14.22 -1.62 28.95
C GLU A 570 14.95 -0.56 29.78
N THR A 571 14.96 -0.72 31.10
CA THR A 571 15.73 0.10 32.05
C THR A 571 16.73 -0.79 32.78
N GLY A 572 17.99 -0.80 32.34
CA GLY A 572 19.03 -1.65 32.94
C GLY A 572 18.80 -3.14 32.65
N ASN A 573 18.62 -3.96 33.70
CA ASN A 573 18.28 -5.38 33.59
C ASN A 573 16.75 -5.65 33.68
N SER A 574 15.95 -4.61 33.87
CA SER A 574 14.49 -4.69 34.02
C SER A 574 13.78 -4.11 32.80
N ILE A 575 12.63 -4.68 32.45
CA ILE A 575 11.71 -4.13 31.45
C ILE A 575 10.59 -3.38 32.19
N ARG A 576 10.04 -2.33 31.57
CA ARG A 576 8.79 -1.69 32.00
C ARG A 576 7.69 -2.73 32.27
N MET A 577 6.72 -2.36 33.09
CA MET A 577 5.60 -3.24 33.45
C MET A 577 6.07 -4.57 34.08
N SER A 578 7.09 -4.50 34.95
CA SER A 578 7.73 -5.69 35.55
C SER A 578 6.78 -6.62 36.31
N GLU A 579 5.68 -6.10 36.86
CA GLU A 579 4.62 -6.88 37.52
C GLU A 579 3.90 -7.82 36.53
N LEU A 580 3.63 -7.36 35.30
CA LEU A 580 3.05 -8.19 34.25
C LEU A 580 4.05 -9.24 33.77
N LEU A 581 5.34 -8.88 33.66
CA LEU A 581 6.39 -9.83 33.32
C LEU A 581 6.48 -10.95 34.37
N ALA A 582 6.39 -10.61 35.66
CA ALA A 582 6.48 -11.57 36.76
C ALA A 582 5.27 -12.52 36.81
N SER A 583 4.08 -12.05 36.47
CA SER A 583 2.85 -12.86 36.44
C SER A 583 2.66 -13.66 35.14
N ALA A 584 3.44 -13.36 34.09
CA ALA A 584 3.30 -14.04 32.81
C ALA A 584 3.67 -15.54 32.88
N PRO A 585 3.08 -16.40 32.03
CA PRO A 585 3.51 -17.79 31.90
C PRO A 585 4.95 -17.89 31.40
N GLN A 586 5.56 -19.08 31.52
CA GLN A 586 6.91 -19.31 31.02
C GLN A 586 6.97 -19.16 29.50
N LEU A 587 8.03 -18.51 29.01
CA LEU A 587 8.29 -18.40 27.58
C LEU A 587 8.86 -19.72 27.06
N GLU A 588 8.10 -20.39 26.19
CA GLU A 588 8.39 -21.67 25.57
C GLU A 588 8.58 -21.51 24.06
N MET A 589 9.81 -21.19 23.65
CA MET A 589 10.11 -20.92 22.24
C MET A 589 9.79 -22.10 21.32
N GLN A 590 9.86 -23.35 21.82
CA GLN A 590 9.58 -24.57 21.05
C GLN A 590 8.09 -24.89 20.90
N ARG A 591 7.20 -24.17 21.59
CA ARG A 591 5.75 -24.38 21.50
C ARG A 591 5.18 -23.56 20.35
N VAL A 592 4.62 -24.22 19.34
CA VAL A 592 4.16 -23.55 18.10
C VAL A 592 2.96 -22.63 18.34
N ASP A 593 2.06 -23.02 19.23
CA ASP A 593 0.84 -22.27 19.59
C ASP A 593 1.09 -21.11 20.56
N GLN A 594 2.27 -21.03 21.20
CA GLN A 594 2.63 -19.89 22.04
C GLN A 594 3.29 -18.79 21.22
N ILE A 595 2.48 -17.83 20.77
CA ILE A 595 2.91 -16.65 20.02
C ILE A 595 3.10 -15.47 20.98
N ALA A 596 4.35 -15.19 21.34
CA ALA A 596 4.69 -14.09 22.24
C ALA A 596 4.87 -12.74 21.50
N ALA A 597 5.37 -12.79 20.26
CA ALA A 597 5.57 -11.62 19.40
C ALA A 597 5.51 -12.05 17.93
N LEU A 598 5.31 -11.08 17.04
CA LEU A 598 5.19 -11.27 15.60
C LEU A 598 6.44 -10.76 14.86
N PRO A 599 6.64 -11.17 13.59
CA PRO A 599 7.69 -10.62 12.74
C PRO A 599 7.43 -9.17 12.34
N LEU A 600 8.51 -8.46 11.99
CA LEU A 600 8.45 -7.05 11.58
C LEU A 600 7.78 -6.87 10.22
N GLY A 601 7.05 -5.76 10.07
CA GLY A 601 6.33 -5.47 8.85
C GLY A 601 5.10 -6.33 8.65
N GLY A 602 4.55 -6.85 9.75
CA GLY A 602 3.52 -7.88 9.82
C GLY A 602 2.07 -7.39 9.74
N ARG A 603 1.79 -6.09 9.94
CA ARG A 603 0.42 -5.63 10.18
C ARG A 603 0.08 -4.34 9.48
N ILE A 604 1.00 -3.40 9.44
CA ILE A 604 0.74 -2.05 8.94
C ILE A 604 1.41 -1.83 7.59
N LYS A 605 0.62 -1.40 6.61
CA LYS A 605 1.11 -0.91 5.32
C LYS A 605 1.20 0.60 5.36
N VAL A 606 2.36 1.13 4.99
CA VAL A 606 2.56 2.56 4.73
C VAL A 606 2.34 2.78 3.24
N ASN A 607 1.50 3.75 2.87
CA ASN A 607 1.44 4.26 1.51
C ASN A 607 2.66 5.18 1.27
N PRO A 608 3.63 4.81 0.41
CA PRO A 608 4.86 5.60 0.24
C PRO A 608 4.64 7.02 -0.30
N TRP A 609 3.53 7.28 -0.97
CA TRP A 609 3.21 8.60 -1.51
C TRP A 609 2.72 9.53 -0.40
N SER A 610 1.62 9.14 0.25
CA SER A 610 0.87 10.00 1.18
C SER A 610 1.19 9.79 2.65
N ASN A 611 2.05 8.82 2.99
CA ASN A 611 2.38 8.40 4.35
C ASN A 611 1.21 7.85 5.18
N ARG A 612 0.02 7.68 4.57
CA ARG A 612 -1.15 7.10 5.23
C ARG A 612 -0.92 5.64 5.56
N LEU A 613 -1.49 5.22 6.69
CA LEU A 613 -1.43 3.86 7.19
C LEU A 613 -2.70 3.09 6.90
N GLU A 614 -2.53 1.84 6.50
CA GLU A 614 -3.60 0.88 6.30
C GLU A 614 -3.28 -0.42 7.04
N MET A 615 -4.31 -1.04 7.61
CA MET A 615 -4.18 -2.40 8.13
C MET A 615 -4.06 -3.37 6.96
N MET A 616 -3.08 -4.27 7.02
CA MET A 616 -2.89 -5.28 5.99
C MET A 616 -3.99 -6.34 6.07
N ASN A 617 -4.70 -6.54 4.96
CA ASN A 617 -5.60 -7.67 4.81
C ASN A 617 -4.77 -8.93 4.48
N ARG A 618 -4.48 -9.75 5.49
CA ARG A 618 -3.68 -10.97 5.34
C ARG A 618 -4.53 -12.20 5.57
N LYS A 619 -4.31 -13.21 4.75
CA LYS A 619 -4.82 -14.55 5.01
C LYS A 619 -4.06 -15.13 6.21
N ALA A 620 -4.79 -15.54 7.25
CA ALA A 620 -4.18 -16.27 8.36
C ALA A 620 -3.54 -17.57 7.87
N VAL A 621 -2.30 -17.81 8.28
CA VAL A 621 -1.53 -19.02 7.96
C VAL A 621 -1.28 -19.78 9.26
N VAL A 622 -1.54 -21.08 9.25
CA VAL A 622 -1.24 -21.95 10.40
C VAL A 622 0.27 -22.18 10.43
N LEU A 623 0.90 -21.91 11.57
CA LEU A 623 2.31 -22.17 11.79
C LEU A 623 2.54 -23.69 11.90
N LEU A 624 3.49 -24.22 11.14
CA LEU A 624 3.80 -25.65 11.14
C LEU A 624 5.01 -26.00 12.02
N SER A 625 5.82 -25.00 12.37
CA SER A 625 7.04 -25.17 13.16
C SER A 625 7.29 -23.97 14.08
N PRO A 626 8.07 -24.14 15.17
CA PRO A 626 8.40 -23.04 16.07
C PRO A 626 9.16 -21.89 15.39
N GLN A 627 9.98 -22.22 14.38
CA GLN A 627 10.80 -21.28 13.62
C GLN A 627 9.94 -20.31 12.79
N GLU A 628 8.73 -20.68 12.39
CA GLU A 628 7.83 -19.80 11.64
C GLU A 628 7.25 -18.65 12.48
N LYS A 629 7.39 -18.69 13.82
CA LYS A 629 6.95 -17.60 14.70
C LYS A 629 7.75 -16.30 14.47
N MET A 630 9.04 -16.42 14.15
CA MET A 630 9.92 -15.31 13.75
C MET A 630 9.76 -14.04 14.61
N PRO A 631 9.78 -14.13 15.96
CA PRO A 631 9.48 -12.99 16.82
C PRO A 631 10.51 -11.88 16.60
N PHE A 632 10.03 -10.67 16.26
CA PHE A 632 10.87 -9.50 15.95
C PHE A 632 11.80 -9.67 14.74
N GLU A 633 11.66 -10.73 13.95
CA GLU A 633 12.55 -10.98 12.82
C GLU A 633 12.10 -10.25 11.55
N VAL A 634 13.08 -9.98 10.70
CA VAL A 634 12.91 -9.44 9.36
C VAL A 634 12.48 -10.54 8.38
N THR A 635 11.44 -10.26 7.59
CA THR A 635 10.93 -11.17 6.54
C THR A 635 10.99 -10.55 5.14
N PRO A 636 10.96 -11.34 4.05
CA PRO A 636 10.83 -10.82 2.70
C PRO A 636 9.54 -10.02 2.45
N PHE A 637 9.59 -9.12 1.46
CA PHE A 637 8.43 -8.36 0.99
C PHE A 637 7.77 -9.03 -0.22
N LEU A 638 6.44 -9.14 -0.17
CA LEU A 638 5.62 -9.66 -1.26
C LEU A 638 4.35 -8.79 -1.40
N PRO A 639 4.46 -7.51 -1.79
CA PRO A 639 3.30 -6.63 -1.92
C PRO A 639 2.37 -7.09 -3.05
N TYR A 640 1.08 -6.97 -2.83
CA TYR A 640 0.07 -7.16 -3.87
C TYR A 640 0.00 -5.89 -4.72
N LEU A 641 0.49 -5.94 -5.97
CA LEU A 641 0.52 -4.76 -6.84
C LEU A 641 -0.83 -4.56 -7.53
N THR A 642 -1.26 -3.31 -7.59
CA THR A 642 -2.47 -2.83 -8.26
C THR A 642 -2.09 -1.69 -9.21
N ARG A 643 -2.91 -1.43 -10.23
CA ARG A 643 -2.77 -0.26 -11.10
C ARG A 643 -3.76 0.81 -10.66
N LEU A 644 -3.29 2.02 -10.44
CA LEU A 644 -4.12 3.20 -10.27
C LEU A 644 -4.57 3.68 -11.66
N SER A 645 -5.89 3.78 -11.84
CA SER A 645 -6.47 4.39 -13.04
C SER A 645 -6.56 5.90 -12.84
N PRO A 646 -6.36 6.72 -13.89
CA PRO A 646 -6.59 8.16 -13.79
C PRO A 646 -8.06 8.44 -13.39
N SER A 647 -8.26 9.48 -12.59
CA SER A 647 -9.61 9.92 -12.23
C SER A 647 -10.40 10.28 -13.51
N PRO A 648 -11.74 10.12 -13.55
CA PRO A 648 -12.56 10.55 -14.70
C PRO A 648 -12.32 12.01 -15.11
N VAL A 649 -11.88 12.86 -14.17
CA VAL A 649 -11.54 14.27 -14.39
C VAL A 649 -10.22 14.41 -15.16
N GLU A 650 -9.18 13.66 -14.80
CA GLU A 650 -7.89 13.66 -15.51
C GLU A 650 -7.99 12.99 -16.89
N ALA A 651 -8.87 11.99 -17.02
CA ALA A 651 -9.15 11.36 -18.31
C ALA A 651 -9.81 12.31 -19.32
N ALA A 652 -10.49 13.36 -18.85
CA ALA A 652 -11.12 14.38 -19.69
C ALA A 652 -10.13 15.48 -20.14
N GLU A 653 -9.02 15.68 -19.43
CA GLU A 653 -7.95 16.62 -19.83
C GLU A 653 -6.94 16.00 -20.81
N LEU A 654 -6.96 14.67 -20.95
CA LEU A 654 -6.11 13.89 -21.88
C LEU A 654 -6.81 13.53 -23.20
N GLN A 655 -8.05 13.99 -23.42
CA GLN A 655 -8.78 13.90 -24.70
C GLN A 655 -8.93 15.28 -25.32
#